data_AF-A0A5E4QCR3-F1
#
_entry.id   AF-A0A5E4QCR3-F1
#
_cell.length_a   1.000
_cell.length_b   1.000
_cell.length_c   1.000
_cell.angle_alpha   90.00
_cell.angle_beta   90.00
_cell.angle_gamma   90.00
#
_symmetry.space_group_name_H-M   'P 1'
#
loop_
_entity.id
_entity.type
_entity.pdbx_description
1 polymer ?
#
loop_
_entity_poly.entity_id
_entity_poly.type
_entity_poly.pdbx_seq_one_letter_code
_entity_poly.pdbx_strand_id
1 'polypeptide(L)'
;MNLFTDNAERKQKFKFEETSDDELICKHGTSCFGGLPRMVYEIEALQRENPDSLLLEAGDSFQGTYWYTALKWNVTQYFLNLLNHDAHAIGNHEFDDDVQGLVPYLASLRAPTVAANLDSTYEPSLQGLYKPYVIVERNGRKIGIVGVTTTVTEVIVVQADAFTKVLGNLSLYFDDEGDVQLWQGGEILLDQSIPEDLSVKKKMAPFVRRVHAAAAKPIGYITTPMNHKDCLYGECLMGNFLADVLRHYGKTNVESPYHFIALIQRSNMRAAVPAGAMTEGEIVELFPYFDPVESFELQGKYILEALERSVSDLMQANIFMAPWLLQVSGLQVIYNISKPEGSRVDKVFVVEGSFHVPLEAEQTYQIVATSYLTYGGDGYATIGNHEFDDGIAGLAPYLAALHAPVVVANIDTSKEPSLSGLYTPHVILERRGRKIGVIGLITTETQTSSNPGRVKFLDPIKTVKMEAQLLTDRGIDIIIVLSHCGLEVDNLLWNGKSPSNEYISGPYPVVIESEAKPGHKIPIVTASAFSKYVGNLTMYFDRAGDLKYFGGKPVFLNRSIPEVVNEEVGYTNEGLIAERCGQQECAIGDLIADAFLNKERELIDGNLTSIAFLLRNMIRGSIPKGGITRGELLNTLPFTNSVVTFLISGRYLIDTFKICMTNFWQRNPFSGPWMPQIAGFKLKINLTEEVDVNVFVKEGDEYQLMNPDKEYRLLLQHGRDFKIIGKDIEIVEEYVRKISPITPTLDNRLVVINTKSKNSTYQ
;
A
#
# COMPACT_ATOMS: atom_id res chain seq x y z
N MET A 1 -15.22 -24.20 33.73
CA MET A 1 -14.08 -23.75 32.91
C MET A 1 -13.70 -22.39 33.44
N ASN A 2 -12.46 -22.26 33.92
CA ASN A 2 -11.90 -20.99 34.35
C ASN A 2 -10.93 -20.52 33.26
N LEU A 3 -11.17 -19.34 32.72
CA LEU A 3 -10.40 -18.74 31.63
C LEU A 3 -9.85 -17.40 32.08
N PHE A 4 -8.56 -17.17 31.86
CA PHE A 4 -7.97 -15.86 31.98
C PHE A 4 -7.09 -15.55 30.77
N THR A 5 -7.09 -14.25 30.42
CA THR A 5 -6.64 -13.63 29.16
C THR A 5 -7.54 -13.91 27.94
N ASP A 6 -7.94 -12.83 27.24
CA ASP A 6 -7.84 -12.56 25.79
C ASP A 6 -8.56 -11.22 25.52
N ASN A 7 -7.88 -10.24 24.89
CA ASN A 7 -8.55 -9.12 24.21
C ASN A 7 -7.81 -8.74 22.93
N ALA A 8 -8.07 -9.48 21.85
CA ALA A 8 -7.55 -9.20 20.51
C ALA A 8 -7.88 -7.78 19.96
N GLU A 9 -8.93 -7.10 20.44
CA GLU A 9 -9.34 -5.77 19.93
C GLU A 9 -8.90 -4.59 20.81
N ARG A 10 -8.66 -4.79 22.11
CA ARG A 10 -8.01 -3.80 22.98
C ARG A 10 -6.62 -4.31 23.36
N LYS A 11 -5.59 -3.85 22.62
CA LYS A 11 -4.14 -4.12 22.77
C LYS A 11 -3.55 -3.95 24.21
N GLN A 12 -4.02 -4.65 25.23
CA GLN A 12 -3.76 -4.43 26.66
C GLN A 12 -3.77 -5.78 27.42
N LYS A 13 -2.76 -6.03 28.27
CA LYS A 13 -2.06 -7.33 28.40
C LYS A 13 -2.01 -7.91 29.84
N PHE A 14 -1.47 -9.13 30.02
CA PHE A 14 -1.28 -9.79 31.33
C PHE A 14 -0.51 -8.90 32.34
N LYS A 15 -0.95 -8.88 33.61
CA LYS A 15 -0.32 -8.06 34.67
C LYS A 15 0.03 -8.88 35.91
N PHE A 16 1.29 -8.75 36.33
CA PHE A 16 1.81 -9.38 37.54
C PHE A 16 1.27 -8.70 38.81
N GLU A 17 1.20 -7.37 38.80
CA GLU A 17 0.83 -6.55 39.96
C GLU A 17 -0.59 -5.98 39.80
N GLU A 18 -1.20 -5.61 40.94
CA GLU A 18 -2.52 -4.99 40.96
C GLU A 18 -2.54 -3.62 40.26
N THR A 19 -3.69 -3.27 39.71
CA THR A 19 -3.95 -2.00 39.04
C THR A 19 -5.08 -1.23 39.71
N SER A 20 -5.27 0.04 39.37
CA SER A 20 -6.49 0.80 39.71
C SER A 20 -7.13 1.35 38.43
N ASP A 21 -8.30 1.99 38.55
CA ASP A 21 -9.02 2.52 37.38
C ASP A 21 -8.26 3.63 36.62
N ASP A 22 -7.36 4.32 37.32
CA ASP A 22 -6.60 5.48 36.83
C ASP A 22 -5.07 5.34 36.93
N GLU A 23 -4.54 4.37 37.71
CA GLU A 23 -3.11 4.18 37.91
C GLU A 23 -2.62 2.76 37.60
N LEU A 24 -1.43 2.68 36.99
CA LEU A 24 -0.79 1.46 36.49
C LEU A 24 -0.33 0.49 37.58
N ILE A 25 0.08 1.03 38.73
CA ILE A 25 0.45 0.30 39.94
C ILE A 25 -0.54 0.73 41.00
N CYS A 26 -1.21 -0.22 41.64
CA CYS A 26 -2.13 0.15 42.70
C CYS A 26 -1.39 0.76 43.90
N LYS A 27 -1.88 1.90 44.39
CA LYS A 27 -1.35 2.57 45.59
C LYS A 27 -2.22 2.27 46.81
N HIS A 28 -1.62 2.42 48.00
CA HIS A 28 -2.36 2.29 49.25
C HIS A 28 -3.51 3.32 49.33
N GLY A 29 -4.74 2.84 49.50
CA GLY A 29 -5.94 3.67 49.64
C GLY A 29 -6.79 3.84 48.38
N THR A 30 -6.40 3.22 47.25
CA THR A 30 -7.21 3.16 46.02
C THR A 30 -7.89 1.79 45.85
N SER A 31 -8.97 1.73 45.07
CA SER A 31 -9.59 0.47 44.65
C SER A 31 -8.64 -0.30 43.74
N CYS A 32 -8.03 -1.36 44.26
CA CYS A 32 -7.12 -2.22 43.51
C CYS A 32 -7.86 -3.38 42.85
N PHE A 33 -7.43 -3.75 41.66
CA PHE A 33 -7.98 -4.87 40.90
C PHE A 33 -6.87 -5.72 40.27
N GLY A 34 -7.18 -7.00 40.10
CA GLY A 34 -6.34 -8.00 39.46
C GLY A 34 -5.08 -8.35 40.24
N GLY A 35 -3.99 -8.61 39.52
CA GLY A 35 -2.73 -9.06 40.06
C GLY A 35 -2.67 -10.57 40.22
N LEU A 36 -1.52 -11.14 39.84
CA LEU A 36 -1.29 -12.58 39.84
C LEU A 36 -1.59 -13.26 41.20
N PRO A 37 -1.24 -12.71 42.38
CA PRO A 37 -1.53 -13.35 43.66
C PRO A 37 -3.03 -13.55 43.92
N ARG A 38 -3.86 -12.57 43.56
CA ARG A 38 -5.31 -12.64 43.74
C ARG A 38 -5.94 -13.62 42.75
N MET A 39 -5.48 -13.56 41.50
CA MET A 39 -5.92 -14.50 40.47
C MET A 39 -5.61 -15.96 40.87
N VAL A 40 -4.40 -16.23 41.37
CA VAL A 40 -4.03 -17.57 41.87
C VAL A 40 -4.91 -18.00 43.03
N TYR A 41 -5.14 -17.12 44.01
CA TYR A 41 -6.01 -17.44 45.15
C TYR A 41 -7.41 -17.86 44.70
N GLU A 42 -8.01 -17.10 43.80
CA GLU A 42 -9.37 -17.37 43.30
C GLU A 42 -9.43 -18.64 42.46
N ILE A 43 -8.44 -18.86 41.58
CA ILE A 43 -8.35 -20.10 40.79
C ILE A 43 -8.25 -21.32 41.71
N GLU A 44 -7.42 -21.28 42.75
CA GLU A 44 -7.29 -22.38 43.71
C GLU A 44 -8.58 -22.59 44.52
N ALA A 45 -9.31 -21.52 44.86
CA ALA A 45 -10.62 -21.62 45.51
C ALA A 45 -11.63 -22.32 44.60
N LEU A 46 -11.75 -21.89 43.34
CA LEU A 46 -12.65 -22.48 42.35
C LEU A 46 -12.29 -23.93 42.03
N GLN A 47 -11.00 -24.28 42.01
CA GLN A 47 -10.55 -25.66 41.81
C GLN A 47 -10.82 -26.55 43.03
N ARG A 48 -10.81 -26.01 44.26
CA ARG A 48 -11.25 -26.76 45.45
C ARG A 48 -12.75 -27.04 45.41
N GLU A 49 -13.54 -26.08 44.94
CA GLU A 49 -14.99 -26.24 44.78
C GLU A 49 -15.34 -27.18 43.62
N ASN A 50 -14.59 -27.10 42.52
CA ASN A 50 -14.79 -27.86 41.29
C ASN A 50 -13.48 -28.55 40.88
N PRO A 51 -13.12 -29.70 41.48
CA PRO A 51 -11.84 -30.37 41.25
C PRO A 51 -11.65 -30.86 39.81
N ASP A 52 -12.74 -31.08 39.08
CA ASP A 52 -12.72 -31.50 37.67
C ASP A 52 -12.74 -30.32 36.68
N SER A 53 -12.64 -29.09 37.16
CA SER A 53 -12.62 -27.91 36.30
C SER A 53 -11.39 -27.89 35.38
N LEU A 54 -11.54 -27.21 34.25
CA LEU A 54 -10.44 -26.91 33.33
C LEU A 54 -9.91 -25.50 33.60
N LEU A 55 -8.58 -25.36 33.59
CA LEU A 55 -7.88 -24.07 33.66
C LEU A 55 -7.12 -23.81 32.36
N LEU A 56 -7.48 -22.75 31.66
CA LEU A 56 -6.94 -22.42 30.33
C LEU A 56 -6.37 -21.00 30.31
N GLU A 57 -5.25 -20.83 29.60
CA GLU A 57 -4.60 -19.54 29.29
C GLU A 57 -4.69 -19.30 27.78
N ALA A 58 -5.21 -18.15 27.36
CA ALA A 58 -5.52 -17.90 25.94
C ALA A 58 -4.43 -17.16 25.16
N GLY A 59 -3.28 -16.85 25.78
CA GLY A 59 -2.15 -16.18 25.12
C GLY A 59 -2.08 -14.69 25.44
N ASP A 60 -1.16 -13.96 24.80
CA ASP A 60 -0.83 -12.55 25.08
C ASP A 60 -0.38 -12.30 26.54
N SER A 61 0.39 -13.26 27.04
CA SER A 61 1.13 -13.19 28.30
C SER A 61 2.44 -12.37 28.17
N PHE A 62 2.89 -12.11 26.94
CA PHE A 62 4.06 -11.28 26.65
C PHE A 62 3.73 -9.78 26.57
N GLN A 63 4.71 -8.94 26.93
CA GLN A 63 4.72 -7.49 26.79
C GLN A 63 3.61 -6.75 27.58
N GLY A 64 3.71 -5.43 27.75
CA GLY A 64 2.63 -4.59 28.32
C GLY A 64 2.88 -3.96 29.68
N THR A 65 3.96 -4.33 30.35
CA THR A 65 4.52 -3.61 31.51
C THR A 65 6.04 -3.76 31.50
N TYR A 66 6.74 -2.95 32.30
CA TYR A 66 8.19 -3.05 32.45
C TYR A 66 8.67 -4.44 32.94
N TRP A 67 7.79 -5.27 33.52
CA TRP A 67 8.12 -6.66 33.88
C TRP A 67 8.65 -7.45 32.68
N TYR A 68 7.97 -7.36 31.54
CA TYR A 68 8.37 -8.09 30.34
C TYR A 68 9.62 -7.47 29.72
N THR A 69 9.74 -6.14 29.69
CA THR A 69 10.95 -5.45 29.22
C THR A 69 12.19 -5.86 30.00
N ALA A 70 12.09 -5.93 31.34
CA ALA A 70 13.23 -6.20 32.21
C ALA A 70 13.56 -7.69 32.37
N LEU A 71 12.55 -8.56 32.33
CA LEU A 71 12.70 -9.97 32.72
C LEU A 71 12.30 -10.97 31.64
N LYS A 72 11.65 -10.50 30.57
CA LYS A 72 11.28 -11.27 29.37
C LYS A 72 10.48 -12.53 29.71
N TRP A 73 10.41 -13.47 28.78
CA TRP A 73 9.64 -14.71 28.90
C TRP A 73 9.89 -15.52 30.18
N ASN A 74 11.09 -15.43 30.77
CA ASN A 74 11.50 -16.31 31.88
C ASN A 74 10.68 -16.07 33.15
N VAL A 75 10.34 -14.81 33.45
CA VAL A 75 9.48 -14.52 34.60
C VAL A 75 8.03 -14.94 34.33
N THR A 76 7.56 -14.77 33.10
CA THR A 76 6.21 -15.13 32.66
C THR A 76 5.95 -16.62 32.82
N GLN A 77 6.79 -17.48 32.24
CA GLN A 77 6.63 -18.93 32.40
C GLN A 77 6.73 -19.37 33.87
N TYR A 78 7.63 -18.76 34.65
CA TYR A 78 7.87 -19.18 36.03
C TYR A 78 6.60 -19.05 36.87
N PHE A 79 5.87 -17.96 36.67
CA PHE A 79 4.65 -17.67 37.40
C PHE A 79 3.43 -18.40 36.84
N LEU A 80 3.31 -18.55 35.52
CA LEU A 80 2.25 -19.37 34.93
C LEU A 80 2.36 -20.85 35.35
N ASN A 81 3.59 -21.35 35.52
CA ASN A 81 3.87 -22.71 36.00
C ASN A 81 3.51 -22.96 37.48
N LEU A 82 3.07 -21.94 38.22
CA LEU A 82 2.55 -22.12 39.59
C LEU A 82 1.19 -22.82 39.61
N LEU A 83 0.42 -22.69 38.52
CA LEU A 83 -0.89 -23.30 38.36
C LEU A 83 -0.79 -24.47 37.38
N ASN A 84 -1.57 -25.52 37.64
CA ASN A 84 -1.68 -26.67 36.76
C ASN A 84 -2.69 -26.37 35.65
N HIS A 85 -2.24 -25.64 34.64
CA HIS A 85 -3.07 -25.37 33.45
C HIS A 85 -3.23 -26.63 32.61
N ASP A 86 -4.41 -26.76 32.01
CA ASP A 86 -4.74 -27.85 31.09
C ASP A 86 -4.22 -27.60 29.67
N ALA A 87 -4.20 -26.34 29.24
CA ALA A 87 -3.60 -25.93 27.97
C ALA A 87 -3.32 -24.43 27.95
N HIS A 88 -2.29 -24.05 27.19
CA HIS A 88 -1.96 -22.66 26.85
C HIS A 88 -2.12 -22.45 25.34
N ALA A 89 -2.82 -21.41 24.91
CA ALA A 89 -2.76 -20.96 23.52
C ALA A 89 -1.57 -20.01 23.31
N ILE A 90 -1.09 -19.91 22.07
CA ILE A 90 -0.07 -18.92 21.68
C ILE A 90 -0.81 -17.68 21.17
N GLY A 91 -0.57 -16.52 21.75
CA GLY A 91 -1.05 -15.22 21.26
C GLY A 91 -0.07 -14.59 20.26
N ASN A 92 -0.43 -13.46 19.68
CA ASN A 92 0.45 -12.77 18.75
C ASN A 92 1.66 -12.15 19.47
N HIS A 93 1.49 -11.70 20.72
CA HIS A 93 2.57 -11.05 21.46
C HIS A 93 3.64 -12.01 21.96
N GLU A 94 3.36 -13.31 22.01
CA GLU A 94 4.38 -14.33 22.25
C GLU A 94 5.52 -14.31 21.20
N PHE A 95 5.32 -13.66 20.05
CA PHE A 95 6.32 -13.44 19.01
C PHE A 95 7.05 -12.09 19.10
N ASP A 96 6.79 -11.24 20.10
CA ASP A 96 7.36 -9.88 20.20
C ASP A 96 8.90 -9.85 20.31
N ASP A 97 9.52 -10.93 20.80
CA ASP A 97 11.00 -11.10 20.84
C ASP A 97 11.46 -12.17 19.82
N ASP A 98 10.73 -12.26 18.69
CA ASP A 98 10.89 -13.25 17.63
C ASP A 98 10.80 -14.70 18.13
N VAL A 99 11.05 -15.64 17.22
CA VAL A 99 11.19 -17.07 17.54
C VAL A 99 12.25 -17.32 18.63
N GLN A 100 13.30 -16.49 18.66
CA GLN A 100 14.39 -16.62 19.62
C GLN A 100 13.93 -16.42 21.07
N GLY A 101 12.95 -15.54 21.31
CA GLY A 101 12.29 -15.37 22.61
C GLY A 101 11.22 -16.43 22.89
N LEU A 102 10.50 -16.88 21.86
CA LEU A 102 9.39 -17.82 21.97
C LEU A 102 9.81 -19.27 22.28
N VAL A 103 10.82 -19.79 21.58
CA VAL A 103 11.30 -21.18 21.75
C VAL A 103 11.61 -21.54 23.20
N PRO A 104 12.45 -20.77 23.93
CA PRO A 104 12.77 -21.11 25.31
C PRO A 104 11.58 -20.92 26.27
N TYR A 105 10.63 -20.04 25.94
CA TYR A 105 9.38 -19.90 26.68
C TYR A 105 8.54 -21.17 26.60
N LEU A 106 8.22 -21.63 25.39
CA LEU A 106 7.40 -22.82 25.17
C LEU A 106 8.05 -24.08 25.77
N ALA A 107 9.37 -24.21 25.61
CA ALA A 107 10.12 -25.33 26.18
C ALA A 107 10.11 -25.35 27.72
N SER A 108 9.83 -24.21 28.36
CA SER A 108 9.81 -24.07 29.82
C SER A 108 8.41 -24.18 30.43
N LEU A 109 7.33 -24.13 29.63
CA LEU A 109 5.97 -24.31 30.12
C LEU A 109 5.72 -25.76 30.54
N ARG A 110 5.04 -25.96 31.68
CA ARG A 110 4.62 -27.27 32.17
C ARG A 110 3.35 -27.77 31.50
N ALA A 111 2.46 -26.84 31.17
CA ALA A 111 1.22 -27.13 30.48
C ALA A 111 1.47 -27.32 28.99
N PRO A 112 0.70 -28.18 28.31
CA PRO A 112 0.84 -28.32 26.87
C PRO A 112 0.41 -27.03 26.17
N THR A 113 1.19 -26.62 25.17
CA THR A 113 0.85 -25.48 24.33
C THR A 113 0.09 -25.94 23.10
N VAL A 114 -0.98 -25.21 22.75
CA VAL A 114 -1.84 -25.49 21.60
C VAL A 114 -1.89 -24.32 20.60
N ALA A 115 -1.69 -24.62 19.32
CA ALA A 115 -1.88 -23.69 18.21
C ALA A 115 -2.10 -24.48 16.90
N ALA A 116 -3.34 -24.59 16.46
CA ALA A 116 -3.73 -25.34 15.26
C ALA A 116 -3.47 -24.60 13.95
N ASN A 117 -3.40 -23.27 14.01
CA ASN A 117 -3.21 -22.41 12.85
C ASN A 117 -1.80 -21.81 12.75
N LEU A 118 -0.85 -22.33 13.53
CA LEU A 118 0.57 -21.99 13.47
C LEU A 118 1.32 -23.03 12.62
N ASP A 119 1.86 -22.61 11.48
CA ASP A 119 2.73 -23.40 10.61
C ASP A 119 4.20 -23.06 10.89
N SER A 120 4.90 -23.95 11.57
CA SER A 120 6.34 -23.82 11.89
C SER A 120 7.22 -24.70 11.01
N THR A 121 6.75 -25.18 9.86
CA THR A 121 7.50 -26.12 8.98
C THR A 121 8.90 -25.61 8.61
N TYR A 122 9.05 -24.29 8.47
CA TYR A 122 10.31 -23.63 8.15
C TYR A 122 11.10 -23.14 9.37
N GLU A 123 10.61 -23.40 10.58
CA GLU A 123 11.25 -23.02 11.83
C GLU A 123 11.50 -24.27 12.70
N PRO A 124 12.60 -25.01 12.45
CA PRO A 124 12.89 -26.26 13.15
C PRO A 124 12.96 -26.12 14.67
N SER A 125 13.28 -24.93 15.19
CA SER A 125 13.40 -24.69 16.62
C SER A 125 12.05 -24.71 17.36
N LEU A 126 10.92 -24.52 16.67
CA LEU A 126 9.57 -24.59 17.24
C LEU A 126 8.95 -26.00 17.16
N GLN A 127 9.58 -26.91 16.42
CA GLN A 127 9.03 -28.24 16.18
C GLN A 127 8.95 -29.06 17.47
N GLY A 128 7.74 -29.58 17.75
CA GLY A 128 7.47 -30.38 18.95
C GLY A 128 7.23 -29.58 20.23
N LEU A 129 7.29 -28.23 20.19
CA LEU A 129 7.02 -27.37 21.35
C LEU A 129 5.54 -27.03 21.53
N TYR A 130 4.71 -27.24 20.51
CA TYR A 130 3.25 -27.06 20.57
C TYR A 130 2.54 -28.16 19.78
N LYS A 131 1.22 -28.25 19.95
CA LYS A 131 0.34 -29.18 19.21
C LYS A 131 -0.86 -28.43 18.65
N PRO A 132 -1.55 -28.93 17.62
CA PRO A 132 -2.81 -28.30 17.18
C PRO A 132 -3.89 -28.33 18.28
N TYR A 133 -3.95 -29.42 19.03
CA TYR A 133 -4.90 -29.64 20.11
C TYR A 133 -4.34 -30.59 21.17
N VAL A 134 -5.01 -30.63 22.31
CA VAL A 134 -4.85 -31.68 23.32
C VAL A 134 -6.20 -32.27 23.71
N ILE A 135 -6.19 -33.48 24.26
CA ILE A 135 -7.38 -34.13 24.82
C ILE A 135 -7.14 -34.32 26.30
N VAL A 136 -8.02 -33.76 27.12
CA VAL A 136 -8.03 -33.95 28.57
C VAL A 136 -9.25 -34.78 28.97
N GLU A 137 -9.11 -35.57 30.03
CA GLU A 137 -10.21 -36.38 30.55
C GLU A 137 -10.67 -35.79 31.90
N ARG A 138 -11.98 -35.62 32.05
CA ARG A 138 -12.66 -35.18 33.28
C ARG A 138 -13.93 -35.97 33.45
N ASN A 139 -14.13 -36.58 34.62
CA ASN A 139 -15.31 -37.40 34.93
C ASN A 139 -15.64 -38.45 33.85
N GLY A 140 -14.62 -39.11 33.30
CA GLY A 140 -14.77 -40.14 32.26
C GLY A 140 -15.11 -39.59 30.86
N ARG A 141 -15.17 -38.26 30.68
CA ARG A 141 -15.42 -37.59 29.40
C ARG A 141 -14.13 -37.02 28.84
N LYS A 142 -13.88 -37.28 27.56
CA LYS A 142 -12.77 -36.69 26.80
C LYS A 142 -13.18 -35.32 26.26
N ILE A 143 -12.36 -34.32 26.52
CA ILE A 143 -12.56 -32.93 26.12
C ILE A 143 -11.39 -32.52 25.23
N GLY A 144 -11.67 -32.15 23.98
CA GLY A 144 -10.66 -31.64 23.05
C GLY A 144 -10.49 -30.13 23.24
N ILE A 145 -9.25 -29.69 23.45
CA ILE A 145 -8.88 -28.27 23.53
C ILE A 145 -8.02 -27.95 22.31
N VAL A 146 -8.55 -27.10 21.42
CA VAL A 146 -7.88 -26.67 20.19
C VAL A 146 -7.41 -25.24 20.38
N GLY A 147 -6.11 -25.00 20.19
CA GLY A 147 -5.56 -23.65 20.27
C GLY A 147 -5.66 -22.94 18.93
N VAL A 148 -5.92 -21.64 18.94
CA VAL A 148 -5.86 -20.80 17.73
C VAL A 148 -5.22 -19.46 18.11
N THR A 149 -4.25 -19.02 17.33
CA THR A 149 -3.62 -17.69 17.46
C THR A 149 -4.34 -16.75 16.50
N THR A 150 -5.06 -15.75 17.00
CA THR A 150 -5.94 -14.81 16.26
C THR A 150 -6.20 -15.12 14.77
N THR A 151 -7.34 -15.76 14.50
CA THR A 151 -8.21 -15.48 13.35
C THR A 151 -9.63 -15.78 13.84
N VAL A 152 -10.54 -14.81 13.78
CA VAL A 152 -11.82 -14.80 14.51
C VAL A 152 -12.65 -16.08 14.29
N THR A 153 -13.16 -16.69 15.37
CA THR A 153 -14.01 -17.91 15.35
C THR A 153 -15.45 -17.60 15.79
N GLU A 154 -16.46 -18.34 15.28
CA GLU A 154 -17.84 -18.35 15.86
C GLU A 154 -18.06 -19.69 16.56
N VAL A 155 -18.10 -19.65 17.88
CA VAL A 155 -18.79 -20.55 18.83
C VAL A 155 -19.14 -19.65 20.04
N ILE A 156 -19.66 -20.15 21.17
CA ILE A 156 -19.77 -19.36 22.41
C ILE A 156 -18.41 -18.71 22.69
N VAL A 157 -18.35 -17.40 22.46
CA VAL A 157 -17.18 -16.56 22.71
C VAL A 157 -17.32 -16.08 24.13
N VAL A 158 -16.52 -16.66 25.04
CA VAL A 158 -16.29 -16.06 26.34
C VAL A 158 -14.95 -15.36 26.31
N GLN A 159 -14.92 -14.17 26.89
CA GLN A 159 -13.76 -13.32 26.99
C GLN A 159 -13.67 -12.83 28.44
N ALA A 160 -12.47 -12.69 29.01
CA ALA A 160 -12.27 -12.29 30.41
C ALA A 160 -11.57 -10.93 30.51
N ASP A 161 -12.11 -9.93 29.78
CA ASP A 161 -11.54 -8.59 29.62
C ASP A 161 -10.00 -8.59 29.45
N ALA A 162 -9.26 -7.75 30.19
CA ALA A 162 -7.80 -7.67 30.13
C ALA A 162 -7.18 -7.44 31.52
N PHE A 163 -5.85 -7.40 31.61
CA PHE A 163 -5.09 -6.99 32.81
C PHE A 163 -5.18 -7.88 34.03
N THR A 164 -5.66 -9.12 33.90
CA THR A 164 -6.05 -9.94 35.05
C THR A 164 -7.09 -9.25 35.94
N LYS A 165 -7.82 -8.24 35.44
CA LYS A 165 -8.86 -7.52 36.21
C LYS A 165 -10.08 -8.41 36.44
N VAL A 166 -10.33 -9.32 35.51
CA VAL A 166 -11.49 -10.20 35.48
C VAL A 166 -11.02 -11.64 35.25
N LEU A 167 -11.66 -12.59 35.94
CA LEU A 167 -11.54 -14.02 35.71
C LEU A 167 -12.85 -14.52 35.10
N GLY A 168 -12.79 -15.15 33.92
CA GLY A 168 -13.96 -15.77 33.31
C GLY A 168 -14.26 -17.09 34.00
N ASN A 169 -15.45 -17.24 34.60
CA ASN A 169 -15.92 -18.50 35.18
C ASN A 169 -17.19 -18.95 34.45
N LEU A 170 -17.06 -20.03 33.68
CA LEU A 170 -18.15 -20.59 32.89
C LEU A 170 -18.38 -22.06 33.24
N SER A 171 -19.60 -22.39 33.62
CA SER A 171 -20.07 -23.77 33.79
C SER A 171 -20.92 -24.15 32.57
N LEU A 172 -20.53 -25.24 31.89
CA LEU A 172 -21.22 -25.77 30.72
C LEU A 172 -21.81 -27.14 31.06
N TYR A 173 -23.06 -27.34 30.68
CA TYR A 173 -23.77 -28.61 30.81
C TYR A 173 -23.99 -29.19 29.41
N PHE A 174 -23.49 -30.39 29.19
CA PHE A 174 -23.57 -31.09 27.91
C PHE A 174 -24.50 -32.29 28.05
N ASP A 175 -25.21 -32.63 26.98
CA ASP A 175 -25.85 -33.94 26.85
C ASP A 175 -24.84 -35.05 26.52
N ASP A 176 -25.35 -36.26 26.28
CA ASP A 176 -24.56 -37.45 25.96
C ASP A 176 -23.94 -37.36 24.55
N GLU A 177 -24.53 -36.59 23.65
CA GLU A 177 -24.07 -36.32 22.29
C GLU A 177 -22.95 -35.26 22.23
N GLY A 178 -22.83 -34.40 23.25
CA GLY A 178 -21.81 -33.33 23.28
C GLY A 178 -22.32 -31.95 22.94
N ASP A 179 -23.64 -31.78 22.82
CA ASP A 179 -24.24 -30.47 22.61
C ASP A 179 -24.45 -29.75 23.94
N VAL A 180 -24.19 -28.44 23.94
CA VAL A 180 -24.39 -27.58 25.12
C VAL A 180 -25.90 -27.41 25.34
N GLN A 181 -26.41 -27.98 26.43
CA GLN A 181 -27.81 -27.88 26.82
C GLN A 181 -28.09 -26.62 27.66
N LEU A 182 -27.12 -26.26 28.52
CA LEU A 182 -27.21 -25.11 29.41
C LEU A 182 -25.80 -24.58 29.68
N TRP A 183 -25.70 -23.27 29.87
CA TRP A 183 -24.50 -22.65 30.41
C TRP A 183 -24.90 -21.66 31.50
N GLN A 184 -24.03 -21.49 32.48
CA GLN A 184 -24.17 -20.50 33.54
C GLN A 184 -22.80 -20.02 33.99
N GLY A 185 -22.74 -18.84 34.58
CA GLY A 185 -21.48 -18.21 34.99
C GLY A 185 -21.35 -16.80 34.42
N GLY A 186 -20.17 -16.22 34.54
CA GLY A 186 -19.90 -14.85 34.15
C GLY A 186 -18.51 -14.41 34.57
N GLU A 187 -18.30 -13.10 34.48
CA GLU A 187 -17.06 -12.44 34.87
C GLU A 187 -16.97 -12.28 36.39
N ILE A 188 -15.85 -12.74 36.97
CA ILE A 188 -15.49 -12.45 38.36
C ILE A 188 -14.52 -11.29 38.35
N LEU A 189 -14.96 -10.13 38.85
CA LEU A 189 -14.08 -8.98 39.07
C LEU A 189 -13.11 -9.30 40.21
N LEU A 190 -11.81 -9.29 39.91
CA LEU A 190 -10.75 -9.56 40.88
C LEU A 190 -10.47 -8.31 41.73
N ASP A 191 -11.39 -7.90 42.59
CA ASP A 191 -11.25 -6.74 43.48
C ASP A 191 -10.69 -7.10 44.88
N GLN A 192 -10.56 -6.10 45.75
CA GLN A 192 -10.02 -6.26 47.11
C GLN A 192 -10.87 -7.12 48.05
N SER A 193 -12.09 -7.53 47.67
CA SER A 193 -12.88 -8.50 48.43
C SER A 193 -12.28 -9.92 48.34
N ILE A 194 -11.52 -10.20 47.28
CA ILE A 194 -10.79 -11.45 47.10
C ILE A 194 -9.35 -11.27 47.65
N PRO A 195 -8.91 -12.10 48.61
CA PRO A 195 -7.58 -11.97 49.18
C PRO A 195 -6.50 -12.43 48.19
N GLU A 196 -5.28 -11.94 48.38
CA GLU A 196 -4.11 -12.36 47.61
C GLU A 196 -3.46 -13.62 48.20
N ASP A 197 -2.94 -14.51 47.34
CA ASP A 197 -2.10 -15.62 47.80
C ASP A 197 -0.75 -15.13 48.34
N LEU A 198 -0.55 -15.28 49.65
CA LEU A 198 0.65 -14.81 50.34
C LEU A 198 1.92 -15.55 49.90
N SER A 199 1.81 -16.78 49.43
CA SER A 199 2.95 -17.58 48.98
C SER A 199 3.47 -17.10 47.62
N VAL A 200 2.55 -16.80 46.69
CA VAL A 200 2.82 -16.20 45.38
C VAL A 200 3.39 -14.80 45.57
N LYS A 201 2.76 -13.98 46.43
CA LYS A 201 3.25 -12.63 46.75
C LYS A 201 4.69 -12.65 47.29
N LYS A 202 5.02 -13.63 48.14
CA LYS A 202 6.40 -13.84 48.63
C LYS A 202 7.38 -14.25 47.51
N LYS A 203 6.96 -15.08 46.56
CA LYS A 203 7.77 -15.46 45.37
C LYS A 203 7.99 -14.28 44.41
N MET A 204 7.01 -13.39 44.28
CA MET A 204 7.10 -12.20 43.44
C MET A 204 8.03 -11.12 44.00
N ALA A 205 8.08 -10.96 45.32
CA ALA A 205 8.84 -9.90 46.00
C ALA A 205 10.28 -9.65 45.46
N PRO A 206 11.15 -10.64 45.18
CA PRO A 206 12.47 -10.38 44.59
C PRO A 206 12.41 -9.83 43.15
N PHE A 207 11.45 -10.26 42.33
CA PHE A 207 11.27 -9.76 40.97
C PHE A 207 10.68 -8.35 40.98
N VAL A 208 9.67 -8.11 41.81
CA VAL A 208 9.08 -6.78 42.05
C VAL A 208 10.19 -5.77 42.35
N ARG A 209 11.10 -6.09 43.30
CA ARG A 209 12.22 -5.21 43.63
C ARG A 209 13.14 -4.90 42.44
N ARG A 210 13.42 -5.88 41.58
CA ARG A 210 14.27 -5.69 40.40
C ARG A 210 13.57 -4.85 39.33
N VAL A 211 12.32 -5.17 39.04
CA VAL A 211 11.50 -4.45 38.06
C VAL A 211 11.30 -3.01 38.51
N HIS A 212 10.89 -2.78 39.76
CA HIS A 212 10.71 -1.43 40.30
C HIS A 212 12.02 -0.65 40.32
N ALA A 213 13.14 -1.27 40.72
CA ALA A 213 14.43 -0.57 40.72
C ALA A 213 14.88 -0.15 39.30
N ALA A 214 14.66 -1.01 38.30
CA ALA A 214 15.01 -0.70 36.91
C ALA A 214 14.02 0.28 36.26
N ALA A 215 12.72 0.13 36.53
CA ALA A 215 11.67 1.02 36.06
C ALA A 215 11.73 2.41 36.70
N ALA A 216 12.21 2.54 37.94
CA ALA A 216 12.20 3.78 38.72
C ALA A 216 13.29 4.79 38.32
N LYS A 217 14.08 4.50 37.28
CA LYS A 217 15.12 5.43 36.81
C LYS A 217 14.47 6.74 36.36
N PRO A 218 14.70 7.87 37.07
CA PRO A 218 14.02 9.11 36.75
C PRO A 218 14.53 9.69 35.44
N ILE A 219 13.61 10.12 34.59
CA ILE A 219 13.87 10.81 33.32
C ILE A 219 13.40 12.26 33.37
N GLY A 220 12.45 12.59 34.25
CA GLY A 220 11.83 13.91 34.32
C GLY A 220 10.81 14.02 35.43
N TYR A 221 9.95 15.04 35.34
CA TYR A 221 8.89 15.29 36.31
C TYR A 221 7.64 15.83 35.60
N ILE A 222 6.49 15.25 35.90
CA ILE A 222 5.17 15.65 35.39
C ILE A 222 4.40 16.32 36.53
N THR A 223 3.96 17.56 36.34
CA THR A 223 3.19 18.30 37.36
C THR A 223 1.69 18.06 37.26
N THR A 224 1.20 17.73 36.05
CA THR A 224 -0.21 17.53 35.75
C THR A 224 -0.41 16.12 35.17
N PRO A 225 -1.26 15.28 35.77
CA PRO A 225 -1.49 13.94 35.25
C PRO A 225 -2.13 13.97 33.86
N MET A 226 -1.81 12.99 33.02
CA MET A 226 -2.31 12.88 31.65
C MET A 226 -3.05 11.55 31.48
N ASN A 227 -4.33 11.58 31.12
CA ASN A 227 -5.13 10.37 30.91
C ASN A 227 -5.36 10.11 29.41
N HIS A 228 -5.01 8.90 28.96
CA HIS A 228 -5.19 8.48 27.57
C HIS A 228 -6.66 8.36 27.15
N LYS A 229 -7.60 8.17 28.10
CA LYS A 229 -9.04 8.09 27.82
C LYS A 229 -9.59 9.41 27.30
N ASP A 230 -8.98 10.53 27.67
CA ASP A 230 -9.42 11.86 27.24
C ASP A 230 -9.23 12.05 25.72
N CYS A 231 -8.22 11.39 25.15
CA CYS A 231 -7.87 11.45 23.73
C CYS A 231 -8.90 10.83 22.79
N LEU A 232 -9.91 10.14 23.34
CA LEU A 232 -11.02 9.57 22.57
C LEU A 232 -12.05 10.64 22.13
N TYR A 233 -12.16 11.70 22.92
CA TYR A 233 -13.25 12.68 22.82
C TYR A 233 -12.81 13.98 22.16
N GLY A 234 -11.51 14.16 21.94
CA GLY A 234 -10.95 15.39 21.40
C GLY A 234 -9.46 15.53 21.71
N GLU A 235 -9.02 16.78 21.73
CA GLU A 235 -7.70 17.17 22.21
C GLU A 235 -7.49 16.70 23.65
N CYS A 236 -6.32 16.14 23.93
CA CYS A 236 -5.96 15.67 25.27
C CYS A 236 -4.51 16.05 25.62
N LEU A 237 -4.22 16.18 26.91
CA LEU A 237 -2.87 16.53 27.38
C LEU A 237 -1.80 15.52 26.93
N MET A 238 -2.14 14.23 26.94
CA MET A 238 -1.24 13.18 26.44
C MET A 238 -0.95 13.36 24.95
N GLY A 239 -1.98 13.61 24.15
CA GLY A 239 -1.88 13.79 22.71
C GLY A 239 -0.98 14.96 22.36
N ASN A 240 -1.19 16.09 23.03
CA ASN A 240 -0.37 17.29 22.89
C ASN A 240 1.09 16.99 23.26
N PHE A 241 1.33 16.36 24.41
CA PHE A 241 2.67 16.00 24.86
C PHE A 241 3.41 15.12 23.84
N LEU A 242 2.78 14.06 23.35
CA LEU A 242 3.44 13.15 22.40
C LEU A 242 3.63 13.79 21.02
N ALA A 243 2.66 14.56 20.53
CA ALA A 243 2.80 15.28 19.27
C ALA A 243 3.90 16.35 19.35
N ASP A 244 4.01 17.06 20.47
CA ASP A 244 5.09 18.02 20.73
C ASP A 244 6.47 17.34 20.76
N VAL A 245 6.57 16.17 21.40
CA VAL A 245 7.79 15.36 21.40
C VAL A 245 8.20 14.98 19.98
N LEU A 246 7.28 14.46 19.16
CA LEU A 246 7.57 14.12 17.76
C LEU A 246 8.01 15.34 16.96
N ARG A 247 7.27 16.46 17.08
CA ARG A 247 7.58 17.70 16.38
C ARG A 247 8.96 18.25 16.77
N HIS A 248 9.26 18.25 18.07
CA HIS A 248 10.56 18.68 18.59
C HIS A 248 11.69 17.78 18.09
N TYR A 249 11.47 16.46 18.09
CA TYR A 249 12.44 15.50 17.58
C TYR A 249 12.71 15.71 16.09
N GLY A 250 11.68 15.89 15.27
CA GLY A 250 11.83 16.21 13.85
C GLY A 250 12.59 17.51 13.63
N LYS A 251 12.23 18.60 14.32
CA LYS A 251 12.93 19.90 14.24
C LYS A 251 14.41 19.81 14.61
N THR A 252 14.77 18.91 15.52
CA THR A 252 16.14 18.78 16.02
C THR A 252 17.01 17.91 15.12
N ASN A 253 16.41 16.94 14.41
CA ASN A 253 17.16 15.94 13.64
C ASN A 253 17.04 16.10 12.12
N VAL A 254 16.14 16.95 11.62
CA VAL A 254 15.89 17.15 10.19
C VAL A 254 16.04 18.62 9.84
N GLU A 255 16.93 18.94 8.90
CA GLU A 255 17.00 20.27 8.29
C GLU A 255 15.90 20.39 7.25
N SER A 256 14.97 21.32 7.44
CA SER A 256 13.89 21.60 6.49
C SER A 256 13.57 23.09 6.47
N PRO A 257 13.33 23.68 5.27
CA PRO A 257 12.87 25.06 5.16
C PRO A 257 11.38 25.21 5.47
N TYR A 258 10.64 24.10 5.63
CA TYR A 258 9.20 24.10 5.82
C TYR A 258 8.80 24.10 7.30
N HIS A 259 7.58 24.57 7.56
CA HIS A 259 7.03 24.56 8.92
C HIS A 259 6.72 23.12 9.35
N PHE A 260 7.22 22.74 10.53
CA PHE A 260 7.04 21.40 11.08
C PHE A 260 5.65 21.22 11.67
N ILE A 261 5.01 20.10 11.34
CA ILE A 261 3.73 19.63 11.88
C ILE A 261 3.95 18.19 12.33
N ALA A 262 3.45 17.83 13.51
CA ALA A 262 3.43 16.43 13.94
C ALA A 262 2.00 15.90 14.00
N LEU A 263 1.85 14.65 13.56
CA LEU A 263 0.60 13.91 13.60
C LEU A 263 0.82 12.59 14.34
N ILE A 264 -0.03 12.29 15.32
CA ILE A 264 -0.02 11.01 16.02
C ILE A 264 -1.44 10.52 16.29
N GLN A 265 -1.69 9.27 15.98
CA GLN A 265 -2.98 8.62 16.17
C GLN A 265 -3.19 8.20 17.63
N ARG A 266 -4.44 8.30 18.10
CA ARG A 266 -4.87 7.85 19.44
C ARG A 266 -4.45 6.42 19.77
N SER A 267 -4.36 5.52 18.78
CA SER A 267 -4.03 4.11 19.03
C SER A 267 -2.62 3.89 19.61
N ASN A 268 -1.73 4.89 19.52
CA ASN A 268 -0.40 4.90 20.14
C ASN A 268 -0.40 5.41 21.60
N MET A 269 -1.54 5.84 22.16
CA MET A 269 -1.66 6.28 23.56
C MET A 269 -2.30 5.18 24.41
N ARG A 270 -1.50 4.46 25.21
CA ARG A 270 -1.93 3.20 25.85
C ARG A 270 -2.07 3.23 27.37
N ALA A 271 -1.52 4.25 28.03
CA ALA A 271 -1.45 4.35 29.48
C ALA A 271 -1.67 5.78 29.96
N ALA A 272 -2.12 5.95 31.21
CA ALA A 272 -2.14 7.24 31.89
C ALA A 272 -0.78 7.50 32.56
N VAL A 273 -0.39 8.77 32.65
CA VAL A 273 0.85 9.20 33.32
C VAL A 273 0.47 10.04 34.53
N PRO A 274 0.79 9.62 35.77
CA PRO A 274 0.46 10.38 36.96
C PRO A 274 1.36 11.62 37.11
N ALA A 275 0.96 12.56 37.97
CA ALA A 275 1.87 13.61 38.41
C ALA A 275 2.94 13.03 39.34
N GLY A 276 4.18 13.46 39.17
CA GLY A 276 5.33 12.98 39.93
C GLY A 276 6.59 12.86 39.08
N ALA A 277 7.59 12.18 39.63
CA ALA A 277 8.80 11.85 38.89
C ALA A 277 8.46 10.90 37.74
N MET A 278 8.78 11.32 36.52
CA MET A 278 8.61 10.49 35.34
C MET A 278 9.78 9.52 35.24
N THR A 279 9.53 8.26 34.88
CA THR A 279 10.58 7.22 34.84
C THR A 279 10.69 6.49 33.50
N GLU A 280 11.80 5.80 33.26
CA GLU A 280 11.97 4.98 32.03
C GLU A 280 10.85 3.94 31.87
N GLY A 281 10.35 3.39 32.97
CA GLY A 281 9.22 2.45 32.95
C GLY A 281 7.96 3.06 32.35
N GLU A 282 7.66 4.32 32.71
CA GLU A 282 6.48 5.01 32.20
C GLU A 282 6.60 5.35 30.70
N ILE A 283 7.81 5.64 30.18
CA ILE A 283 8.02 5.82 28.73
C ILE A 283 7.76 4.53 27.95
N VAL A 284 8.28 3.40 28.42
CA VAL A 284 8.09 2.11 27.74
C VAL A 284 6.61 1.74 27.68
N GLU A 285 5.84 2.09 28.72
CA GLU A 285 4.41 1.85 28.77
C GLU A 285 3.60 2.84 27.90
N LEU A 286 4.12 4.04 27.65
CA LEU A 286 3.56 4.98 26.66
C LEU A 286 3.82 4.54 25.21
N PHE A 287 5.01 4.01 24.91
CA PHE A 287 5.45 3.63 23.56
C PHE A 287 5.83 2.13 23.45
N PRO A 288 4.88 1.20 23.60
CA PRO A 288 5.20 -0.22 23.68
C PRO A 288 5.57 -0.86 22.32
N TYR A 289 5.35 -0.16 21.20
CA TYR A 289 5.53 -0.68 19.84
C TYR A 289 6.89 -0.33 19.20
N PHE A 290 7.63 0.61 19.80
CA PHE A 290 8.92 1.07 19.25
C PHE A 290 8.86 1.49 17.77
N ASP A 291 7.71 2.01 17.32
CA ASP A 291 7.52 2.48 15.94
C ASP A 291 8.61 3.51 15.57
N PRO A 292 9.28 3.36 14.40
CA PRO A 292 10.13 4.40 13.86
C PRO A 292 9.35 5.72 13.67
N VAL A 293 10.04 6.84 13.90
CA VAL A 293 9.52 8.18 13.61
C VAL A 293 10.09 8.65 12.28
N GLU A 294 9.20 9.03 11.37
CA GLU A 294 9.49 9.44 10.01
C GLU A 294 9.23 10.94 9.83
N SER A 295 9.99 11.57 8.95
CA SER A 295 9.84 12.98 8.59
C SER A 295 9.83 13.14 7.07
N PHE A 296 8.78 13.77 6.52
CA PHE A 296 8.56 13.90 5.08
C PHE A 296 7.79 15.17 4.72
N GLU A 297 7.85 15.57 3.45
CA GLU A 297 7.19 16.79 2.96
C GLU A 297 5.75 16.48 2.51
N LEU A 298 4.80 17.35 2.87
CA LEU A 298 3.40 17.19 2.48
C LEU A 298 2.71 18.53 2.24
N GLN A 299 1.92 18.62 1.15
CA GLN A 299 1.10 19.80 0.88
C GLN A 299 -0.11 19.88 1.83
N GLY A 300 -0.54 21.11 2.15
CA GLY A 300 -1.66 21.38 3.06
C GLY A 300 -2.95 20.62 2.71
N LYS A 301 -3.26 20.41 1.43
CA LYS A 301 -4.44 19.64 1.00
C LYS A 301 -4.46 18.21 1.52
N TYR A 302 -3.32 17.52 1.54
CA TYR A 302 -3.23 16.15 2.05
C TYR A 302 -3.25 16.09 3.57
N ILE A 303 -2.82 17.17 4.24
CA ILE A 303 -3.00 17.32 5.69
C ILE A 303 -4.50 17.45 6.00
N LEU A 304 -5.26 18.22 5.21
CA LEU A 304 -6.72 18.30 5.34
C LEU A 304 -7.39 16.93 5.16
N GLU A 305 -6.98 16.16 4.16
CA GLU A 305 -7.49 14.80 3.92
C GLU A 305 -7.20 13.85 5.10
N ALA A 306 -5.98 13.89 5.65
CA ALA A 306 -5.62 13.11 6.83
C ALA A 306 -6.47 13.49 8.05
N LEU A 307 -6.72 14.79 8.25
CA LEU A 307 -7.58 15.28 9.33
C LEU A 307 -9.06 14.89 9.12
N GLU A 308 -9.58 14.91 7.90
CA GLU A 308 -10.92 14.40 7.57
C GLU A 308 -11.04 12.92 7.89
N ARG A 309 -10.04 12.12 7.48
CA ARG A 309 -10.00 10.68 7.80
C ARG A 309 -9.97 10.44 9.30
N SER A 310 -9.26 11.26 10.07
CA SER A 310 -9.15 11.08 11.52
C SER A 310 -10.49 11.14 12.28
N VAL A 311 -11.49 11.80 11.69
CA VAL A 311 -12.84 11.96 12.26
C VAL A 311 -13.93 11.24 11.43
N SER A 312 -13.53 10.30 10.59
CA SER A 312 -14.45 9.33 9.96
C SER A 312 -14.88 8.26 10.96
N ASP A 313 -15.98 7.54 10.66
CA ASP A 313 -16.42 6.38 11.46
C ASP A 313 -16.68 6.67 12.96
N LEU A 314 -17.28 7.81 13.29
CA LEU A 314 -17.69 8.14 14.66
C LEU A 314 -18.59 7.05 15.24
N MET A 315 -18.33 6.61 16.48
CA MET A 315 -19.11 5.52 17.07
C MET A 315 -20.58 5.90 17.20
N GLN A 316 -21.49 5.07 16.65
CA GLN A 316 -22.93 5.39 16.59
C GLN A 316 -23.57 5.67 17.95
N ALA A 317 -23.04 5.07 19.02
CA ALA A 317 -23.53 5.28 20.39
C ALA A 317 -23.07 6.62 21.01
N ASN A 318 -22.00 7.23 20.49
CA ASN A 318 -21.50 8.52 20.95
C ASN A 318 -20.74 9.21 19.80
N ILE A 319 -21.41 10.18 19.17
CA ILE A 319 -20.89 10.94 18.01
C ILE A 319 -19.60 11.72 18.30
N PHE A 320 -19.17 11.83 19.56
CA PHE A 320 -17.92 12.49 19.94
C PHE A 320 -16.78 11.49 20.18
N MET A 321 -17.00 10.19 20.01
CA MET A 321 -15.95 9.17 20.10
C MET A 321 -15.37 8.90 18.70
N ALA A 322 -14.17 9.43 18.45
CA ALA A 322 -13.43 9.28 17.21
C ALA A 322 -12.24 8.31 17.43
N PRO A 323 -12.38 7.02 17.08
CA PRO A 323 -11.34 6.02 17.37
C PRO A 323 -10.02 6.27 16.65
N TRP A 324 -10.05 7.05 15.57
CA TRP A 324 -8.94 7.37 14.67
C TRP A 324 -8.42 8.80 14.84
N LEU A 325 -8.87 9.51 15.87
CA LEU A 325 -8.54 10.92 16.04
C LEU A 325 -7.02 11.14 16.06
N LEU A 326 -6.58 12.07 15.22
CA LEU A 326 -5.20 12.54 15.19
C LEU A 326 -5.03 13.62 16.25
N GLN A 327 -4.08 13.40 17.15
CA GLN A 327 -3.52 14.44 17.98
C GLN A 327 -2.41 15.13 17.18
N VAL A 328 -2.29 16.44 17.33
CA VAL A 328 -1.48 17.27 16.43
C VAL A 328 -0.57 18.20 17.22
N SER A 329 0.57 18.56 16.63
CA SER A 329 1.41 19.68 17.09
C SER A 329 1.82 20.53 15.90
N GLY A 330 1.87 21.85 16.11
CA GLY A 330 2.07 22.83 15.02
C GLY A 330 0.80 23.14 14.21
N LEU A 331 -0.35 22.60 14.63
CA LEU A 331 -1.67 22.87 14.05
C LEU A 331 -2.71 23.20 15.12
N GLN A 332 -3.74 23.94 14.71
CA GLN A 332 -5.02 24.06 15.41
C GLN A 332 -6.13 23.67 14.45
N VAL A 333 -6.93 22.67 14.81
CA VAL A 333 -7.96 22.10 13.93
C VAL A 333 -9.34 22.29 14.55
N ILE A 334 -10.29 22.76 13.74
CA ILE A 334 -11.69 22.93 14.13
C ILE A 334 -12.53 21.98 13.28
N TYR A 335 -13.25 21.08 13.95
CA TYR A 335 -14.15 20.13 13.31
C TYR A 335 -15.62 20.53 13.49
N ASN A 336 -16.43 20.32 12.45
CA ASN A 336 -17.87 20.36 12.49
C ASN A 336 -18.44 18.96 12.21
N ILE A 337 -18.63 18.17 13.26
CA ILE A 337 -19.10 16.78 13.18
C ILE A 337 -20.55 16.62 12.71
N SER A 338 -21.32 17.71 12.64
CA SER A 338 -22.67 17.68 12.08
C SER A 338 -22.69 17.56 10.56
N LYS A 339 -21.55 17.83 9.91
CA LYS A 339 -21.39 17.67 8.46
C LYS A 339 -21.19 16.18 8.09
N PRO A 340 -21.54 15.80 6.86
CA PRO A 340 -21.24 14.46 6.34
C PRO A 340 -19.76 14.13 6.45
N GLU A 341 -19.45 12.84 6.56
CA GLU A 341 -18.08 12.35 6.52
C GLU A 341 -17.36 12.83 5.24
N GLY A 342 -16.07 13.20 5.37
CA GLY A 342 -15.29 13.82 4.30
C GLY A 342 -15.55 15.33 4.13
N SER A 343 -16.32 15.95 5.02
CA SER A 343 -16.52 17.41 5.07
C SER A 343 -16.60 17.93 6.50
N ARG A 344 -15.98 17.24 7.46
CA ARG A 344 -16.04 17.56 8.89
C ARG A 344 -14.94 18.51 9.34
N VAL A 345 -13.87 18.72 8.59
CA VAL A 345 -12.84 19.73 8.86
C VAL A 345 -13.42 21.09 8.48
N ASP A 346 -13.59 21.98 9.46
CA ASP A 346 -14.16 23.32 9.25
C ASP A 346 -13.07 24.37 9.03
N LYS A 347 -12.04 24.38 9.89
CA LYS A 347 -10.89 25.28 9.78
C LYS A 347 -9.63 24.61 10.28
N VAL A 348 -8.50 24.89 9.65
CA VAL A 348 -7.18 24.47 10.11
C VAL A 348 -6.23 25.64 10.08
N PHE A 349 -5.49 25.84 11.17
CA PHE A 349 -4.45 26.85 11.29
C PHE A 349 -3.12 26.19 11.59
N VAL A 350 -2.06 26.72 10.97
CA VAL A 350 -0.67 26.42 11.27
C VAL A 350 -0.21 27.32 12.41
N VAL A 351 0.44 26.72 13.41
CA VAL A 351 0.78 27.39 14.68
C VAL A 351 2.29 27.37 14.92
N GLU A 352 2.90 28.55 15.07
CA GLU A 352 4.29 28.75 15.55
C GLU A 352 4.31 29.88 16.60
N GLY A 353 4.48 29.55 17.88
CA GLY A 353 4.40 30.54 18.95
C GLY A 353 3.04 31.24 18.98
N SER A 354 3.01 32.57 18.88
CA SER A 354 1.77 33.37 18.81
C SER A 354 1.20 33.51 17.40
N PHE A 355 1.84 32.92 16.39
CA PHE A 355 1.44 33.04 15.00
C PHE A 355 0.42 31.94 14.66
N HIS A 356 -0.77 32.35 14.22
CA HIS A 356 -1.82 31.47 13.70
C HIS A 356 -2.14 31.93 12.29
N VAL A 357 -1.81 31.11 11.29
CA VAL A 357 -2.20 31.34 9.91
C VAL A 357 -3.04 30.19 9.38
N PRO A 358 -4.03 30.44 8.52
CA PRO A 358 -4.75 29.37 7.85
C PRO A 358 -3.79 28.38 7.19
N LEU A 359 -4.12 27.09 7.26
CA LEU A 359 -3.42 26.07 6.50
C LEU A 359 -3.70 26.27 5.02
N GLU A 360 -2.69 26.69 4.27
CA GLU A 360 -2.80 26.87 2.83
C GLU A 360 -2.66 25.53 2.11
N ALA A 361 -3.63 25.19 1.26
CA ALA A 361 -3.76 23.88 0.61
C ALA A 361 -2.56 23.51 -0.29
N GLU A 362 -2.00 24.50 -1.00
CA GLU A 362 -0.88 24.29 -1.93
C GLU A 362 0.50 24.46 -1.27
N GLN A 363 0.57 24.98 -0.05
CA GLN A 363 1.83 25.16 0.66
C GLN A 363 2.34 23.81 1.16
N THR A 364 3.66 23.59 1.05
CA THR A 364 4.34 22.41 1.59
C THR A 364 4.74 22.63 3.04
N TYR A 365 4.56 21.59 3.86
CA TYR A 365 4.90 21.53 5.27
C TYR A 365 5.80 20.31 5.54
N GLN A 366 6.60 20.37 6.60
CA GLN A 366 7.39 19.24 7.05
C GLN A 366 6.57 18.43 8.06
N ILE A 367 6.15 17.22 7.70
CA ILE A 367 5.39 16.33 8.57
C ILE A 367 6.32 15.42 9.34
N VAL A 368 6.00 15.20 10.62
CA VAL A 368 6.63 14.20 11.48
C VAL A 368 5.55 13.27 12.03
N ALA A 369 5.67 11.98 11.78
CA ALA A 369 4.68 10.99 12.24
C ALA A 369 5.34 9.63 12.46
N THR A 370 4.64 8.71 13.14
CA THR A 370 5.10 7.32 13.24
C THR A 370 4.96 6.61 11.90
N SER A 371 5.89 5.70 11.59
CA SER A 371 5.91 4.89 10.35
C SER A 371 4.56 4.26 9.99
N TYR A 372 3.81 3.81 11.00
CA TYR A 372 2.46 3.27 10.82
C TYR A 372 1.50 4.22 10.07
N LEU A 373 1.57 5.53 10.36
CA LEU A 373 0.76 6.55 9.69
C LEU A 373 1.33 6.92 8.31
N THR A 374 2.66 6.96 8.16
CA THR A 374 3.30 7.42 6.92
C THR A 374 3.12 6.43 5.77
N TYR A 375 3.03 5.14 6.08
CA TYR A 375 2.87 4.08 5.07
C TYR A 375 1.40 3.77 4.73
N GLY A 376 0.47 4.63 5.14
CA GLY A 376 -0.96 4.53 4.81
C GLY A 376 -1.69 3.34 5.45
N GLY A 377 -1.03 2.59 6.33
CA GLY A 377 -1.50 1.30 6.82
C GLY A 377 -1.59 0.27 5.69
N ASP A 378 -0.59 -0.61 5.57
CA ASP A 378 -0.58 -1.80 4.71
C ASP A 378 -0.90 -1.59 3.19
N GLY A 379 -0.08 -0.80 2.47
CA GLY A 379 -0.13 -0.71 1.00
C GLY A 379 0.81 -1.71 0.28
N TYR A 380 0.44 -2.19 -0.92
CA TYR A 380 1.18 -3.20 -1.72
C TYR A 380 1.17 -2.87 -3.22
N ALA A 381 2.25 -3.19 -3.96
CA ALA A 381 2.40 -2.86 -5.38
C ALA A 381 2.81 -4.08 -6.23
N THR A 382 2.53 -4.05 -7.53
CA THR A 382 3.12 -4.95 -8.54
C THR A 382 3.93 -4.13 -9.53
N ILE A 383 4.86 -4.76 -10.25
CA ILE A 383 5.62 -4.11 -11.32
C ILE A 383 4.91 -4.25 -12.66
N GLY A 384 5.06 -3.24 -13.52
CA GLY A 384 4.70 -3.28 -14.92
C GLY A 384 5.90 -3.47 -15.83
N ASN A 385 5.64 -3.46 -17.15
CA ASN A 385 6.71 -3.63 -18.14
C ASN A 385 7.66 -2.42 -18.20
N HIS A 386 7.13 -1.21 -18.00
CA HIS A 386 7.89 0.04 -18.16
C HIS A 386 8.91 0.28 -17.04
N GLU A 387 8.75 -0.35 -15.89
CA GLU A 387 9.77 -0.35 -14.83
C GLU A 387 11.10 -0.99 -15.30
N PHE A 388 11.10 -1.72 -16.43
CA PHE A 388 12.29 -2.28 -17.07
C PHE A 388 12.86 -1.44 -18.21
N ASP A 389 12.33 -0.25 -18.51
CA ASP A 389 12.77 0.54 -19.68
C ASP A 389 14.22 1.02 -19.55
N ASP A 390 14.63 1.45 -18.36
CA ASP A 390 16.04 1.78 -18.04
C ASP A 390 16.87 0.56 -17.63
N GLY A 391 16.30 -0.63 -17.85
CA GLY A 391 16.86 -1.92 -17.48
C GLY A 391 17.07 -2.12 -15.98
N ILE A 392 17.83 -3.16 -15.63
CA ILE A 392 18.01 -3.58 -14.23
C ILE A 392 18.69 -2.50 -13.37
N ALA A 393 19.53 -1.66 -14.00
CA ALA A 393 20.19 -0.54 -13.33
C ALA A 393 19.21 0.57 -12.92
N GLY A 394 18.09 0.75 -13.63
CA GLY A 394 17.01 1.64 -13.22
C GLY A 394 16.02 0.96 -12.27
N LEU A 395 15.66 -0.30 -12.54
CA LEU A 395 14.68 -1.04 -11.76
C LEU A 395 15.11 -1.30 -10.30
N ALA A 396 16.34 -1.79 -10.09
CA ALA A 396 16.80 -2.15 -8.75
C ALA A 396 16.76 -0.99 -7.74
N PRO A 397 17.31 0.21 -8.03
CA PRO A 397 17.19 1.34 -7.11
C PRO A 397 15.75 1.83 -6.95
N TYR A 398 14.91 1.74 -8.00
CA TYR A 398 13.49 2.06 -7.90
C TYR A 398 12.76 1.14 -6.90
N LEU A 399 12.93 -0.18 -7.02
CA LEU A 399 12.32 -1.14 -6.08
C LEU A 399 12.87 -1.00 -4.66
N ALA A 400 14.17 -0.72 -4.52
CA ALA A 400 14.79 -0.49 -3.22
C ALA A 400 14.30 0.80 -2.53
N ALA A 401 13.93 1.81 -3.31
CA ALA A 401 13.36 3.06 -2.81
C ALA A 401 11.83 2.98 -2.60
N LEU A 402 11.18 1.91 -3.07
CA LEU A 402 9.73 1.78 -2.95
C LEU A 402 9.35 1.40 -1.52
N HIS A 403 8.54 2.23 -0.86
CA HIS A 403 8.09 2.02 0.51
C HIS A 403 6.87 1.08 0.64
N ALA A 404 6.61 0.27 -0.39
CA ALA A 404 5.53 -0.73 -0.42
C ALA A 404 6.09 -2.09 -0.82
N PRO A 405 5.60 -3.22 -0.25
CA PRO A 405 6.04 -4.53 -0.69
C PRO A 405 5.61 -4.78 -2.14
N VAL A 406 6.58 -5.21 -2.94
CA VAL A 406 6.39 -5.49 -4.36
C VAL A 406 6.08 -6.97 -4.54
N VAL A 407 4.92 -7.28 -5.11
CA VAL A 407 4.52 -8.64 -5.48
C VAL A 407 4.72 -8.87 -6.98
N VAL A 408 5.41 -9.95 -7.36
CA VAL A 408 5.46 -10.46 -8.74
C VAL A 408 5.92 -11.92 -8.75
N ALA A 409 5.02 -12.84 -9.12
CA ALA A 409 5.27 -14.27 -9.03
C ALA A 409 5.92 -14.86 -10.30
N ASN A 410 5.70 -14.25 -11.47
CA ASN A 410 6.06 -14.86 -12.76
C ASN A 410 7.36 -14.31 -13.36
N ILE A 411 8.35 -13.99 -12.52
CA ILE A 411 9.71 -13.65 -12.96
C ILE A 411 10.77 -14.54 -12.31
N ASP A 412 11.77 -14.94 -13.08
CA ASP A 412 13.00 -15.59 -12.61
C ASP A 412 14.16 -14.58 -12.73
N THR A 413 14.63 -14.12 -11.58
CA THR A 413 15.73 -13.16 -11.42
C THR A 413 17.03 -13.82 -10.96
N SER A 414 17.15 -15.15 -11.02
CA SER A 414 18.35 -15.88 -10.58
C SER A 414 19.66 -15.43 -11.25
N LYS A 415 19.55 -14.76 -12.41
CA LYS A 415 20.68 -14.19 -13.16
C LYS A 415 20.88 -12.69 -12.94
N GLU A 416 20.07 -12.03 -12.11
CA GLU A 416 20.16 -10.61 -11.77
C GLU A 416 20.17 -10.40 -10.24
N PRO A 417 21.32 -10.61 -9.57
CA PRO A 417 21.43 -10.56 -8.11
C PRO A 417 21.01 -9.23 -7.48
N SER A 418 21.07 -8.13 -8.23
CA SER A 418 20.66 -6.81 -7.77
C SER A 418 19.15 -6.68 -7.49
N LEU A 419 18.34 -7.64 -7.96
CA LEU A 419 16.90 -7.70 -7.66
C LEU A 419 16.57 -8.61 -6.46
N SER A 420 17.57 -9.29 -5.89
CA SER A 420 17.36 -10.24 -4.80
C SER A 420 16.79 -9.55 -3.56
N GLY A 421 15.64 -10.02 -3.08
CA GLY A 421 14.98 -9.49 -1.88
C GLY A 421 14.21 -8.19 -2.10
N LEU A 422 14.14 -7.67 -3.32
CA LEU A 422 13.38 -6.45 -3.65
C LEU A 422 11.92 -6.71 -4.03
N TYR A 423 11.50 -7.97 -4.12
CA TYR A 423 10.14 -8.38 -4.42
C TYR A 423 9.85 -9.78 -3.86
N THR A 424 8.58 -10.15 -3.78
CA THR A 424 8.10 -11.48 -3.38
C THR A 424 7.04 -11.98 -4.37
N PRO A 425 6.81 -13.29 -4.56
CA PRO A 425 5.72 -13.78 -5.42
C PRO A 425 4.32 -13.36 -4.93
N HIS A 426 4.15 -13.38 -3.61
CA HIS A 426 2.89 -13.05 -2.94
C HIS A 426 3.13 -12.41 -1.57
N VAL A 427 2.09 -11.79 -1.04
CA VAL A 427 1.98 -11.42 0.38
C VAL A 427 0.70 -12.00 0.97
N ILE A 428 0.70 -12.19 2.29
CA ILE A 428 -0.48 -12.64 3.03
C ILE A 428 -0.89 -11.48 3.94
N LEU A 429 -2.09 -10.97 3.71
CA LEU A 429 -2.68 -9.90 4.50
C LEU A 429 -3.60 -10.50 5.53
N GLU A 430 -3.68 -9.89 6.71
CA GLU A 430 -4.71 -10.25 7.67
C GLU A 430 -5.67 -9.07 7.89
N ARG A 431 -6.96 -9.32 7.68
CA ARG A 431 -8.02 -8.32 7.83
C ARG A 431 -9.18 -8.90 8.59
N ARG A 432 -9.48 -8.32 9.76
CA ARG A 432 -10.55 -8.80 10.65
C ARG A 432 -10.45 -10.32 10.89
N GLY A 433 -9.22 -10.81 11.07
CA GLY A 433 -8.88 -12.23 11.25
C GLY A 433 -9.13 -13.12 10.02
N ARG A 434 -9.19 -12.57 8.80
CA ARG A 434 -9.14 -13.36 7.56
C ARG A 434 -7.81 -13.15 6.86
N LYS A 435 -7.16 -14.25 6.47
CA LYS A 435 -5.98 -14.22 5.63
C LYS A 435 -6.41 -14.01 4.17
N ILE A 436 -5.76 -13.06 3.51
CA ILE A 436 -5.99 -12.69 2.12
C ILE A 436 -4.65 -12.81 1.41
N GLY A 437 -4.58 -13.67 0.41
CA GLY A 437 -3.40 -13.81 -0.42
C GLY A 437 -3.42 -12.77 -1.53
N VAL A 438 -2.33 -12.03 -1.73
CA VAL A 438 -2.17 -11.13 -2.88
C VAL A 438 -1.01 -11.64 -3.74
N ILE A 439 -1.31 -12.05 -4.96
CA ILE A 439 -0.33 -12.55 -5.94
C ILE A 439 -0.07 -11.48 -6.98
N GLY A 440 1.20 -11.16 -7.23
CA GLY A 440 1.58 -10.23 -8.29
C GLY A 440 1.81 -10.93 -9.62
N LEU A 441 1.45 -10.30 -10.74
CA LEU A 441 1.75 -10.79 -12.08
C LEU A 441 2.17 -9.65 -13.01
N ILE A 442 3.01 -9.98 -13.98
CA ILE A 442 3.44 -9.10 -15.06
C ILE A 442 3.27 -9.79 -16.43
N THR A 443 2.97 -9.01 -17.48
CA THR A 443 2.89 -9.54 -18.85
C THR A 443 4.23 -10.12 -19.33
N THR A 444 4.18 -11.25 -20.04
CA THR A 444 5.37 -11.86 -20.67
C THR A 444 5.89 -11.04 -21.85
N GLU A 445 5.07 -10.13 -22.40
CA GLU A 445 5.47 -9.20 -23.45
C GLU A 445 6.66 -8.32 -23.04
N THR A 446 6.83 -8.08 -21.73
CA THR A 446 7.96 -7.35 -21.13
C THR A 446 9.31 -7.85 -21.62
N GLN A 447 9.43 -9.16 -21.92
CA GLN A 447 10.64 -9.76 -22.47
C GLN A 447 11.09 -9.09 -23.78
N THR A 448 10.14 -8.53 -24.53
CA THR A 448 10.34 -7.95 -25.86
C THR A 448 9.98 -6.47 -25.96
N SER A 449 9.18 -5.93 -25.03
CA SER A 449 8.71 -4.55 -25.06
C SER A 449 9.57 -3.56 -24.26
N SER A 450 10.48 -4.06 -23.40
CA SER A 450 11.34 -3.25 -22.53
C SER A 450 12.77 -3.84 -22.44
N ASN A 451 13.61 -3.37 -21.50
CA ASN A 451 15.02 -3.80 -21.37
C ASN A 451 15.29 -4.69 -20.14
N PRO A 452 14.64 -5.87 -19.97
CA PRO A 452 14.66 -6.62 -18.71
C PRO A 452 15.97 -7.37 -18.39
N GLY A 453 17.06 -7.13 -19.13
CA GLY A 453 18.32 -7.81 -18.92
C GLY A 453 18.19 -9.33 -19.03
N ARG A 454 18.65 -10.06 -18.00
CA ARG A 454 18.60 -11.53 -17.94
C ARG A 454 17.42 -12.07 -17.11
N VAL A 455 16.45 -11.23 -16.75
CA VAL A 455 15.20 -11.66 -16.12
C VAL A 455 14.40 -12.48 -17.13
N LYS A 456 13.86 -13.62 -16.68
CA LYS A 456 12.96 -14.45 -17.49
C LYS A 456 11.54 -14.29 -17.00
N PHE A 457 10.60 -14.20 -17.93
CA PHE A 457 9.17 -14.12 -17.64
C PHE A 457 8.52 -15.50 -17.83
N LEU A 458 7.86 -15.98 -16.78
CA LEU A 458 7.20 -17.29 -16.74
C LEU A 458 5.74 -17.15 -17.19
N ASP A 459 5.13 -18.28 -17.58
CA ASP A 459 3.73 -18.33 -17.96
C ASP A 459 2.83 -17.86 -16.80
N PRO A 460 2.08 -16.75 -16.96
CA PRO A 460 1.36 -16.13 -15.84
C PRO A 460 0.20 -17.00 -15.34
N ILE A 461 -0.45 -17.77 -16.22
CA ILE A 461 -1.58 -18.64 -15.87
C ILE A 461 -1.11 -19.82 -15.03
N LYS A 462 -0.02 -20.47 -15.44
CA LYS A 462 0.57 -21.58 -14.72
C LYS A 462 1.11 -21.10 -13.37
N THR A 463 1.80 -19.98 -13.34
CA THR A 463 2.36 -19.42 -12.10
C THR A 463 1.27 -19.03 -11.12
N VAL A 464 0.23 -18.29 -11.55
CA VAL A 464 -0.83 -17.87 -10.62
C VAL A 464 -1.60 -19.07 -10.08
N LYS A 465 -1.81 -20.13 -10.88
CA LYS A 465 -2.45 -21.37 -10.41
C LYS A 465 -1.61 -22.07 -9.35
N MET A 466 -0.29 -22.17 -9.56
CA MET A 466 0.63 -22.76 -8.58
C MET A 466 0.65 -21.95 -7.29
N GLU A 467 0.75 -20.62 -7.40
CA GLU A 467 0.84 -19.74 -6.23
C GLU A 467 -0.49 -19.66 -5.47
N ALA A 468 -1.61 -19.62 -6.18
CA ALA A 468 -2.94 -19.67 -5.60
C ALA A 468 -3.19 -21.01 -4.90
N GLN A 469 -2.75 -22.13 -5.48
CA GLN A 469 -2.84 -23.43 -4.83
C GLN A 469 -1.99 -23.46 -3.55
N LEU A 470 -0.76 -22.95 -3.60
CA LEU A 470 0.12 -22.84 -2.43
C LEU A 470 -0.52 -22.02 -1.30
N LEU A 471 -1.19 -20.92 -1.63
CA LEU A 471 -1.93 -20.12 -0.65
C LEU A 471 -3.16 -20.86 -0.12
N THR A 472 -3.91 -21.53 -1.00
CA THR A 472 -5.09 -22.33 -0.65
C THR A 472 -4.71 -23.48 0.29
N ASP A 473 -3.61 -24.18 0.02
CA ASP A 473 -3.08 -25.27 0.85
C ASP A 473 -2.67 -24.78 2.25
N ARG A 474 -2.36 -23.48 2.39
CA ARG A 474 -2.08 -22.79 3.67
C ARG A 474 -3.33 -22.23 4.36
N GLY A 475 -4.52 -22.59 3.87
CA GLY A 475 -5.81 -22.17 4.44
C GLY A 475 -6.24 -20.76 4.07
N ILE A 476 -5.69 -20.19 2.99
CA ILE A 476 -6.02 -18.85 2.49
C ILE A 476 -6.98 -19.01 1.31
N ASP A 477 -8.24 -18.68 1.51
CA ASP A 477 -9.31 -18.89 0.54
C ASP A 477 -9.81 -17.61 -0.14
N ILE A 478 -9.32 -16.45 0.30
CA ILE A 478 -9.48 -15.18 -0.42
C ILE A 478 -8.16 -14.87 -1.11
N ILE A 479 -8.17 -14.95 -2.44
CA ILE A 479 -6.98 -14.69 -3.27
C ILE A 479 -7.28 -13.53 -4.20
N ILE A 480 -6.45 -12.50 -4.11
CA ILE A 480 -6.46 -11.34 -4.99
C ILE A 480 -5.27 -11.46 -5.92
N VAL A 481 -5.52 -11.31 -7.22
CA VAL A 481 -4.46 -11.22 -8.22
C VAL A 481 -4.27 -9.76 -8.60
N LEU A 482 -3.12 -9.21 -8.24
CA LEU A 482 -2.67 -7.87 -8.64
C LEU A 482 -1.84 -8.02 -9.91
N SER A 483 -2.36 -7.56 -11.05
CA SER A 483 -1.86 -7.98 -12.36
C SER A 483 -1.56 -6.80 -13.27
N HIS A 484 -0.38 -6.83 -13.90
CA HIS A 484 -0.05 -6.06 -15.12
C HIS A 484 -0.24 -6.89 -16.40
N CYS A 485 -1.02 -7.96 -16.32
CA CYS A 485 -1.62 -8.64 -17.47
C CYS A 485 -3.04 -8.09 -17.64
N GLY A 486 -3.28 -7.32 -18.70
CA GLY A 486 -4.58 -6.70 -18.96
C GLY A 486 -5.64 -7.68 -19.45
N LEU A 487 -6.91 -7.30 -19.28
CA LEU A 487 -7.96 -7.65 -20.24
C LEU A 487 -7.59 -6.98 -21.57
N GLU A 488 -8.00 -7.52 -22.73
CA GLU A 488 -7.47 -7.21 -24.07
C GLU A 488 -7.22 -5.72 -24.44
N VAL A 489 -7.71 -4.71 -23.71
CA VAL A 489 -7.31 -3.29 -23.74
C VAL A 489 -7.57 -2.60 -22.38
N ASP A 490 -6.72 -1.64 -21.96
CA ASP A 490 -6.92 -0.72 -20.81
C ASP A 490 -8.16 0.15 -21.01
N ASN A 491 -9.33 -0.36 -20.61
CA ASN A 491 -10.60 0.34 -20.81
C ASN A 491 -11.26 0.74 -19.49
N LEU A 492 -12.02 1.83 -19.53
CA LEU A 492 -12.85 2.25 -18.41
C LEU A 492 -13.97 1.24 -18.13
N LEU A 493 -13.97 0.73 -16.90
CA LEU A 493 -15.11 0.06 -16.30
C LEU A 493 -15.91 1.08 -15.49
N TRP A 494 -17.19 1.28 -15.80
CA TRP A 494 -18.01 2.32 -15.17
C TRP A 494 -19.50 1.99 -15.20
N ASN A 495 -20.20 2.35 -14.13
CA ASN A 495 -21.65 2.22 -14.04
C ASN A 495 -22.31 3.58 -14.31
N GLY A 496 -22.94 3.73 -15.47
CA GLY A 496 -23.66 4.95 -15.87
C GLY A 496 -22.93 5.75 -16.95
N LYS A 497 -23.04 7.08 -16.93
CA LYS A 497 -22.39 7.95 -17.93
C LYS A 497 -20.91 8.17 -17.56
N SER A 498 -20.02 7.99 -18.54
CA SER A 498 -18.58 8.22 -18.39
C SER A 498 -18.31 9.68 -17.99
N PRO A 499 -17.55 9.93 -16.90
CA PRO A 499 -17.26 11.28 -16.43
C PRO A 499 -16.25 12.02 -17.32
N SER A 500 -15.44 11.29 -18.09
CA SER A 500 -14.45 11.84 -19.04
C SER A 500 -14.91 11.77 -20.51
N ASN A 501 -16.11 11.24 -20.76
CA ASN A 501 -16.63 10.86 -22.08
C ASN A 501 -15.83 9.78 -22.84
N GLU A 502 -14.95 9.03 -22.17
CA GLU A 502 -14.32 7.85 -22.79
C GLU A 502 -15.30 6.66 -22.92
N TYR A 503 -14.97 5.73 -23.81
CA TYR A 503 -15.76 4.52 -24.05
C TYR A 503 -15.76 3.60 -22.82
N ILE A 504 -16.95 3.23 -22.35
CA ILE A 504 -17.12 2.29 -21.24
C ILE A 504 -17.12 0.87 -21.80
N SER A 505 -16.17 0.06 -21.36
CA SER A 505 -16.05 -1.33 -21.83
C SER A 505 -16.80 -2.35 -20.99
N GLY A 506 -17.26 -1.96 -19.81
CA GLY A 506 -18.09 -2.81 -18.98
C GLY A 506 -18.50 -2.14 -17.67
N PRO A 507 -19.34 -2.83 -16.88
CA PRO A 507 -19.67 -2.40 -15.53
C PRO A 507 -18.44 -2.48 -14.62
N TYR A 508 -18.46 -1.72 -13.53
CA TYR A 508 -17.45 -1.83 -12.47
C TYR A 508 -18.08 -2.43 -11.20
N PRO A 509 -17.53 -3.54 -10.66
CA PRO A 509 -16.64 -4.50 -11.33
C PRO A 509 -17.32 -5.25 -12.47
N VAL A 510 -16.53 -5.83 -13.37
CA VAL A 510 -16.98 -6.94 -14.22
C VAL A 510 -17.02 -8.18 -13.34
N VAL A 511 -18.10 -8.96 -13.40
CA VAL A 511 -18.21 -10.20 -12.65
C VAL A 511 -18.25 -11.35 -13.63
N ILE A 512 -17.29 -12.27 -13.52
CA ILE A 512 -17.29 -13.53 -14.26
C ILE A 512 -17.63 -14.68 -13.32
N GLU A 513 -18.14 -15.77 -13.89
CA GLU A 513 -18.44 -16.99 -13.14
C GLU A 513 -17.36 -18.03 -13.41
N SER A 514 -16.93 -18.74 -12.36
CA SER A 514 -15.91 -19.78 -12.48
C SER A 514 -16.46 -21.00 -13.23
N GLU A 515 -15.77 -21.39 -14.31
CA GLU A 515 -16.06 -22.65 -15.01
C GLU A 515 -15.80 -23.87 -14.12
N ALA A 516 -14.84 -23.77 -13.19
CA ALA A 516 -14.46 -24.86 -12.28
C ALA A 516 -15.40 -24.99 -11.07
N LYS A 517 -16.09 -23.91 -10.69
CA LYS A 517 -17.05 -23.89 -9.57
C LYS A 517 -18.28 -23.06 -9.98
N PRO A 518 -19.27 -23.66 -10.67
CA PRO A 518 -20.51 -22.97 -11.04
C PRO A 518 -21.14 -22.27 -9.84
N GLY A 519 -21.56 -21.02 -10.02
CA GLY A 519 -22.06 -20.11 -9.00
C GLY A 519 -21.00 -19.25 -8.29
N HIS A 520 -19.70 -19.57 -8.44
CA HIS A 520 -18.63 -18.76 -7.84
C HIS A 520 -18.30 -17.54 -8.69
N LYS A 521 -18.45 -16.35 -8.11
CA LYS A 521 -18.32 -15.05 -8.77
C LYS A 521 -16.95 -14.45 -8.53
N ILE A 522 -16.28 -14.05 -9.60
CA ILE A 522 -14.95 -13.42 -9.59
C ILE A 522 -15.09 -11.99 -10.09
N PRO A 523 -14.87 -10.98 -9.22
CA PRO A 523 -14.90 -9.58 -9.62
C PRO A 523 -13.56 -9.19 -10.24
N ILE A 524 -13.61 -8.49 -11.36
CA ILE A 524 -12.46 -7.93 -12.06
C ILE A 524 -12.64 -6.42 -12.13
N VAL A 525 -11.60 -5.69 -11.71
CA VAL A 525 -11.56 -4.24 -11.70
C VAL A 525 -10.32 -3.73 -12.42
N THR A 526 -10.42 -2.53 -12.99
CA THR A 526 -9.31 -1.73 -13.50
C THR A 526 -9.60 -0.26 -13.21
N ALA A 527 -8.56 0.54 -13.04
CA ALA A 527 -8.65 1.98 -12.87
C ALA A 527 -8.37 2.74 -14.18
N SER A 528 -8.59 2.11 -15.34
CA SER A 528 -8.22 2.66 -16.66
C SER A 528 -6.73 3.04 -16.68
N ALA A 529 -6.34 4.04 -17.47
CA ALA A 529 -4.96 4.47 -17.66
C ALA A 529 -4.73 5.94 -17.31
N PHE A 530 -3.44 6.33 -17.28
CA PHE A 530 -2.96 7.71 -17.15
C PHE A 530 -3.32 8.42 -15.85
N SER A 531 -3.52 7.65 -14.77
CA SER A 531 -3.93 8.20 -13.47
C SER A 531 -5.21 9.05 -13.55
N LYS A 532 -6.07 8.80 -14.56
CA LYS A 532 -7.36 9.47 -14.68
C LYS A 532 -8.34 9.02 -13.61
N TYR A 533 -8.13 7.81 -13.06
CA TYR A 533 -8.98 7.26 -12.04
C TYR A 533 -8.18 6.57 -10.94
N VAL A 534 -8.76 6.56 -9.74
CA VAL A 534 -8.38 5.66 -8.66
C VAL A 534 -9.49 4.62 -8.52
N GLY A 535 -9.13 3.33 -8.48
CA GLY A 535 -10.09 2.26 -8.21
C GLY A 535 -10.60 2.34 -6.78
N ASN A 536 -11.90 2.24 -6.56
CA ASN A 536 -12.49 2.11 -5.23
C ASN A 536 -13.49 0.95 -5.27
N LEU A 537 -13.15 -0.11 -4.54
CA LEU A 537 -13.91 -1.33 -4.43
C LEU A 537 -13.95 -1.78 -2.96
N THR A 538 -15.15 -2.10 -2.49
CA THR A 538 -15.39 -2.76 -1.21
C THR A 538 -16.03 -4.12 -1.50
N MET A 539 -15.48 -5.19 -0.95
CA MET A 539 -15.98 -6.55 -1.13
C MET A 539 -16.32 -7.18 0.22
N TYR A 540 -17.40 -7.96 0.24
CA TYR A 540 -17.88 -8.71 1.39
C TYR A 540 -17.87 -10.18 1.03
N PHE A 541 -17.06 -10.95 1.75
CA PHE A 541 -16.94 -12.40 1.59
C PHE A 541 -17.66 -13.08 2.74
N ASP A 542 -18.16 -14.29 2.50
CA ASP A 542 -18.62 -15.16 3.57
C ASP A 542 -17.48 -15.99 4.18
N ARG A 543 -17.84 -16.85 5.14
CA ARG A 543 -16.91 -17.71 5.87
C ARG A 543 -16.16 -18.72 5.01
N ALA A 544 -16.70 -19.06 3.84
CA ALA A 544 -16.08 -19.96 2.88
C ALA A 544 -15.22 -19.22 1.84
N GLY A 545 -15.01 -17.90 2.02
CA GLY A 545 -14.28 -17.06 1.09
C GLY A 545 -15.08 -16.72 -0.18
N ASP A 546 -16.37 -17.10 -0.24
CA ASP A 546 -17.21 -16.82 -1.40
C ASP A 546 -17.74 -15.37 -1.34
N LEU A 547 -17.63 -14.64 -2.45
CA LEU A 547 -18.07 -13.25 -2.55
C LEU A 547 -19.60 -13.14 -2.44
N LYS A 548 -20.09 -12.39 -1.44
CA LYS A 548 -21.53 -12.12 -1.23
C LYS A 548 -21.98 -10.81 -1.84
N TYR A 549 -21.25 -9.74 -1.57
CA TYR A 549 -21.60 -8.39 -2.00
C TYR A 549 -20.36 -7.61 -2.37
N PHE A 550 -20.51 -6.67 -3.29
CA PHE A 550 -19.47 -5.69 -3.60
C PHE A 550 -20.12 -4.33 -3.86
N GLY A 551 -19.39 -3.27 -3.57
CA GLY A 551 -19.78 -1.91 -3.84
C GLY A 551 -18.56 -1.06 -4.16
N GLY A 552 -18.78 0.12 -4.75
CA GLY A 552 -17.71 1.02 -5.15
C GLY A 552 -17.82 1.44 -6.62
N LYS A 553 -17.02 2.43 -6.98
CA LYS A 553 -16.89 2.96 -8.33
C LYS A 553 -15.51 3.61 -8.45
N PRO A 554 -14.88 3.64 -9.63
CA PRO A 554 -13.67 4.42 -9.79
C PRO A 554 -13.92 5.89 -9.44
N VAL A 555 -12.91 6.54 -8.88
CA VAL A 555 -12.91 7.98 -8.58
C VAL A 555 -12.23 8.67 -9.74
N PHE A 556 -12.94 9.55 -10.46
CA PHE A 556 -12.37 10.33 -11.56
C PHE A 556 -11.53 11.48 -11.00
N LEU A 557 -10.23 11.46 -11.30
CA LEU A 557 -9.27 12.48 -10.92
C LEU A 557 -9.35 13.63 -11.92
N ASN A 558 -10.13 14.66 -11.58
CA ASN A 558 -10.33 15.85 -12.40
C ASN A 558 -9.69 17.08 -11.74
N ARG A 559 -9.79 18.24 -12.42
CA ARG A 559 -9.20 19.52 -11.97
C ARG A 559 -9.81 20.13 -10.69
N SER A 560 -10.74 19.44 -10.02
CA SER A 560 -11.08 19.77 -8.64
C SER A 560 -9.94 19.40 -7.67
N ILE A 561 -8.93 18.66 -8.14
CA ILE A 561 -7.68 18.36 -7.45
C ILE A 561 -6.58 19.30 -8.01
N PRO A 562 -5.88 20.08 -7.18
CA PRO A 562 -4.90 21.07 -7.63
C PRO A 562 -3.67 20.44 -8.28
N GLU A 563 -3.36 20.84 -9.51
CA GLU A 563 -2.16 20.44 -10.27
C GLU A 563 -0.97 21.34 -9.88
N VAL A 564 0.22 20.75 -9.74
CA VAL A 564 1.46 21.49 -9.53
C VAL A 564 1.81 22.22 -10.84
N VAL A 565 1.97 23.54 -10.75
CA VAL A 565 2.28 24.40 -11.90
C VAL A 565 3.65 24.01 -12.48
N ASN A 566 3.65 23.45 -13.68
CA ASN A 566 4.86 23.18 -14.44
C ASN A 566 5.34 24.45 -15.17
N GLU A 567 6.66 24.59 -15.33
CA GLU A 567 7.29 25.66 -16.11
C GLU A 567 6.69 25.74 -17.52
N GLU A 568 6.23 26.91 -17.93
CA GLU A 568 5.81 27.21 -19.30
C GLU A 568 7.05 27.37 -20.20
N VAL A 569 7.16 26.52 -21.21
CA VAL A 569 8.27 26.46 -22.16
C VAL A 569 7.90 26.98 -23.55
N GLY A 570 6.63 27.28 -23.78
CA GLY A 570 6.16 27.85 -25.03
C GLY A 570 4.67 28.17 -25.01
N TYR A 571 4.12 28.50 -26.17
CA TYR A 571 2.70 28.81 -26.30
C TYR A 571 2.19 28.32 -27.66
N THR A 572 1.00 27.73 -27.71
CA THR A 572 0.33 27.36 -28.97
C THR A 572 -1.04 28.03 -29.11
N ASN A 573 -1.29 28.62 -30.29
CA ASN A 573 -2.51 29.34 -30.61
C ASN A 573 -3.71 28.41 -30.80
N GLU A 574 -3.46 27.14 -31.13
CA GLU A 574 -4.45 26.07 -31.28
C GLU A 574 -3.95 24.76 -30.66
N GLY A 575 -4.83 23.79 -30.43
CA GLY A 575 -4.44 22.50 -29.86
C GLY A 575 -3.66 21.65 -30.86
N LEU A 576 -2.56 21.06 -30.42
CA LEU A 576 -1.76 20.08 -31.16
C LEU A 576 -2.31 18.67 -30.84
N ILE A 577 -3.15 18.14 -31.74
CA ILE A 577 -3.96 16.94 -31.50
C ILE A 577 -3.26 15.68 -32.03
N ALA A 578 -3.04 14.69 -31.16
CA ALA A 578 -2.30 13.46 -31.46
C ALA A 578 -3.18 12.31 -31.98
N GLU A 579 -4.49 12.29 -31.72
CA GLU A 579 -5.36 11.14 -32.04
C GLU A 579 -5.34 10.75 -33.53
N ARG A 580 -5.16 11.72 -34.43
CA ARG A 580 -5.18 11.50 -35.89
C ARG A 580 -3.83 11.12 -36.48
N CYS A 581 -2.73 11.21 -35.73
CA CYS A 581 -1.38 10.91 -36.20
C CYS A 581 -1.19 9.46 -36.69
N GLY A 582 -2.08 8.55 -36.32
CA GLY A 582 -2.05 7.15 -36.77
C GLY A 582 -2.70 6.92 -38.13
N GLN A 583 -3.50 7.87 -38.61
CA GLN A 583 -4.31 7.78 -39.82
C GLN A 583 -3.75 8.68 -40.93
N GLN A 584 -3.10 9.78 -40.56
CA GLN A 584 -2.66 10.84 -41.46
C GLN A 584 -1.53 11.69 -40.83
N GLU A 585 -1.07 12.68 -41.59
CA GLU A 585 -0.26 13.79 -41.07
C GLU A 585 -0.98 14.50 -39.93
N CYS A 586 -0.23 14.91 -38.92
CA CYS A 586 -0.74 15.67 -37.79
C CYS A 586 0.27 16.76 -37.38
N ALA A 587 -0.25 17.92 -36.96
CA ALA A 587 0.59 19.08 -36.68
C ALA A 587 1.57 18.85 -35.52
N ILE A 588 1.23 18.01 -34.53
CA ILE A 588 2.15 17.64 -33.45
C ILE A 588 3.29 16.75 -33.97
N GLY A 589 3.01 15.88 -34.94
CA GLY A 589 4.01 15.07 -35.62
C GLY A 589 4.95 15.92 -36.45
N ASP A 590 4.41 16.88 -37.20
CA ASP A 590 5.20 17.83 -38.00
C ASP A 590 6.11 18.69 -37.11
N LEU A 591 5.57 19.21 -35.99
CA LEU A 591 6.33 19.97 -35.01
C LEU A 591 7.56 19.19 -34.50
N ILE A 592 7.38 17.92 -34.13
CA ILE A 592 8.48 17.09 -33.59
C ILE A 592 9.48 16.72 -34.69
N ALA A 593 9.00 16.38 -35.89
CA ALA A 593 9.85 16.07 -37.02
C ALA A 593 10.69 17.30 -37.45
N ASP A 594 10.10 18.49 -37.41
CA ASP A 594 10.77 19.76 -37.69
C ASP A 594 11.81 20.10 -36.62
N ALA A 595 11.53 19.82 -35.34
CA ALA A 595 12.50 19.98 -34.27
C ALA A 595 13.77 19.14 -34.52
N PHE A 596 13.60 17.87 -34.91
CA PHE A 596 14.73 16.99 -35.23
C PHE A 596 15.51 17.49 -36.44
N LEU A 597 14.81 17.87 -37.50
CA LEU A 597 15.44 18.40 -38.71
C LEU A 597 16.15 19.74 -38.44
N ASN A 598 15.60 20.60 -37.58
CA ASN A 598 16.22 21.86 -37.19
C ASN A 598 17.52 21.62 -36.42
N LYS A 599 17.50 20.70 -35.45
CA LYS A 599 18.68 20.39 -34.64
C LYS A 599 19.86 19.86 -35.45
N GLU A 600 19.60 19.04 -36.46
CA GLU A 600 20.67 18.54 -37.31
C GLU A 600 21.34 19.63 -38.12
N ARG A 601 20.52 20.52 -38.71
CA ARG A 601 21.02 21.66 -39.50
C ARG A 601 21.87 22.62 -38.66
N GLU A 602 21.67 22.66 -37.35
CA GLU A 602 22.52 23.44 -36.43
C GLU A 602 23.84 22.73 -36.11
N LEU A 603 23.90 21.40 -36.17
CA LEU A 603 25.03 20.60 -35.70
C LEU A 603 25.94 20.07 -36.80
N ILE A 604 25.47 19.96 -38.04
CA ILE A 604 26.23 19.35 -39.12
C ILE A 604 26.12 20.15 -40.42
N ASP A 605 27.23 20.78 -40.80
CA ASP A 605 27.40 21.34 -42.14
C ASP A 605 27.50 20.21 -43.17
N GLY A 606 26.65 20.23 -44.19
CA GLY A 606 26.67 19.23 -45.26
C GLY A 606 25.80 19.57 -46.46
N ASN A 607 26.23 19.14 -47.65
CA ASN A 607 25.49 19.31 -48.91
C ASN A 607 24.48 18.17 -49.17
N LEU A 608 24.26 17.28 -48.21
CA LEU A 608 23.31 16.17 -48.35
C LEU A 608 21.92 16.62 -47.92
N THR A 609 20.90 16.11 -48.60
CA THR A 609 19.50 16.33 -48.21
C THR A 609 19.22 15.62 -46.89
N SER A 610 18.93 16.39 -45.85
CA SER A 610 18.52 15.90 -44.53
C SER A 610 17.00 15.66 -44.47
N ILE A 611 16.63 14.52 -43.91
CA ILE A 611 15.25 14.10 -43.68
C ILE A 611 15.09 13.60 -42.24
N ALA A 612 13.92 13.82 -41.64
CA ALA A 612 13.61 13.31 -40.31
C ALA A 612 12.26 12.59 -40.32
N PHE A 613 12.15 11.52 -39.55
CA PHE A 613 10.83 10.98 -39.20
C PHE A 613 10.78 10.42 -37.78
N LEU A 614 9.57 10.37 -37.25
CA LEU A 614 9.22 9.63 -36.05
C LEU A 614 7.96 8.79 -36.35
N LEU A 615 7.72 7.77 -35.53
CA LEU A 615 6.55 6.91 -35.67
C LEU A 615 5.44 7.39 -34.72
N ARG A 616 4.17 7.18 -35.08
CA ARG A 616 3.01 7.55 -34.23
C ARG A 616 3.07 6.97 -32.83
N ASN A 617 3.61 5.78 -32.63
CA ASN A 617 3.75 5.18 -31.30
C ASN A 617 4.74 5.92 -30.40
N MET A 618 5.49 6.90 -30.93
CA MET A 618 6.36 7.78 -30.14
C MET A 618 5.60 8.98 -29.59
N ILE A 619 4.47 9.36 -30.19
CA ILE A 619 3.62 10.48 -29.75
C ILE A 619 2.52 9.94 -28.82
N ARG A 620 2.52 10.38 -27.56
CA ARG A 620 1.65 9.82 -26.49
C ARG A 620 0.55 10.75 -26.01
N GLY A 621 0.65 12.05 -26.27
CA GLY A 621 -0.30 13.04 -25.79
C GLY A 621 -0.55 14.16 -26.79
N SER A 622 -1.70 14.82 -26.64
CA SER A 622 -2.03 16.08 -27.30
C SER A 622 -1.60 17.25 -26.42
N ILE A 623 -1.23 18.39 -27.01
CA ILE A 623 -0.93 19.62 -26.26
C ILE A 623 -2.12 20.57 -26.46
N PRO A 624 -2.80 21.01 -25.38
CA PRO A 624 -3.94 21.91 -25.49
C PRO A 624 -3.52 23.30 -25.98
N LYS A 625 -4.51 24.07 -26.45
CA LYS A 625 -4.31 25.50 -26.75
C LYS A 625 -3.89 26.24 -25.47
N GLY A 626 -2.88 27.11 -25.59
CA GLY A 626 -2.41 27.95 -24.48
C GLY A 626 -0.91 27.81 -24.23
N GLY A 627 -0.50 28.13 -23.00
CA GLY A 627 0.87 27.90 -22.53
C GLY A 627 1.19 26.41 -22.57
N ILE A 628 2.34 26.08 -23.17
CA ILE A 628 2.89 24.73 -23.25
C ILE A 628 3.86 24.59 -22.09
N THR A 629 3.63 23.62 -21.22
CA THR A 629 4.50 23.33 -20.10
C THR A 629 5.52 22.25 -20.43
N ARG A 630 6.64 22.22 -19.71
CA ARG A 630 7.63 21.13 -19.81
C ARG A 630 7.01 19.76 -19.52
N GLY A 631 6.07 19.72 -18.57
CA GLY A 631 5.33 18.50 -18.24
C GLY A 631 4.46 18.01 -19.41
N GLU A 632 3.82 18.91 -20.15
CA GLU A 632 3.05 18.53 -21.35
C GLU A 632 3.93 17.98 -22.47
N LEU A 633 5.15 18.53 -22.65
CA LEU A 633 6.11 17.95 -23.60
C LEU A 633 6.58 16.56 -23.16
N LEU A 634 6.86 16.36 -21.86
CA LEU A 634 7.23 15.05 -21.31
C LEU A 634 6.10 14.03 -21.48
N ASN A 635 4.85 14.43 -21.24
CA ASN A 635 3.68 13.58 -21.47
C ASN A 635 3.48 13.24 -22.96
N THR A 636 3.90 14.12 -23.84
CA THR A 636 3.83 13.91 -25.29
C THR A 636 4.94 12.97 -25.79
N LEU A 637 6.15 13.08 -25.23
CA LEU A 637 7.36 12.31 -25.58
C LEU A 637 8.01 11.67 -24.33
N PRO A 638 7.39 10.64 -23.73
CA PRO A 638 7.77 10.17 -22.39
C PRO A 638 9.02 9.28 -22.35
N PHE A 639 9.53 8.82 -23.50
CA PHE A 639 10.58 7.79 -23.54
C PHE A 639 12.02 8.33 -23.48
N THR A 640 12.20 9.66 -23.49
CA THR A 640 13.53 10.32 -23.50
C THR A 640 14.51 9.67 -24.49
N ASN A 641 14.03 9.41 -25.71
CA ASN A 641 14.80 8.69 -26.73
C ASN A 641 16.01 9.51 -27.18
N SER A 642 17.09 8.82 -27.53
CA SER A 642 18.25 9.45 -28.15
C SER A 642 17.97 9.67 -29.64
N VAL A 643 17.96 10.92 -30.11
CA VAL A 643 17.86 11.21 -31.55
C VAL A 643 19.21 10.94 -32.20
N VAL A 644 19.16 10.24 -33.34
CA VAL A 644 20.31 9.72 -34.05
C VAL A 644 20.33 10.19 -35.50
N THR A 645 21.52 10.33 -36.07
CA THR A 645 21.70 10.64 -37.49
C THR A 645 22.74 9.73 -38.16
N PHE A 646 22.45 9.32 -39.40
CA PHE A 646 23.33 8.51 -40.25
C PHE A 646 22.98 8.64 -41.74
N LEU A 647 23.81 8.04 -42.61
CA LEU A 647 23.59 7.99 -44.05
C LEU A 647 22.83 6.72 -44.43
N ILE A 648 21.82 6.86 -45.29
CA ILE A 648 21.02 5.75 -45.79
C ILE A 648 20.74 5.89 -47.29
N SER A 649 20.83 4.78 -48.03
CA SER A 649 20.41 4.74 -49.44
C SER A 649 18.88 4.83 -49.55
N GLY A 650 18.39 5.58 -50.55
CA GLY A 650 16.96 5.76 -50.78
C GLY A 650 16.16 4.46 -50.90
N ARG A 651 16.78 3.39 -51.41
CA ARG A 651 16.17 2.04 -51.47
C ARG A 651 15.71 1.57 -50.09
N TYR A 652 16.56 1.67 -49.08
CA TYR A 652 16.25 1.15 -47.75
C TYR A 652 15.18 1.98 -47.06
N LEU A 653 15.11 3.28 -47.38
CA LEU A 653 14.08 4.16 -46.86
C LEU A 653 12.70 3.85 -47.48
N ILE A 654 12.64 3.60 -48.79
CA ILE A 654 11.42 3.14 -49.47
C ILE A 654 10.95 1.82 -48.84
N ASP A 655 11.85 0.86 -48.63
CA ASP A 655 11.52 -0.42 -48.00
C ASP A 655 11.06 -0.23 -46.55
N THR A 656 11.68 0.68 -45.79
CA THR A 656 11.27 1.02 -44.42
C THR A 656 9.82 1.49 -44.37
N PHE A 657 9.43 2.42 -45.24
CA PHE A 657 8.05 2.92 -45.27
C PHE A 657 7.04 1.88 -45.77
N LYS A 658 7.46 0.96 -46.64
CA LYS A 658 6.63 -0.22 -46.97
C LYS A 658 6.42 -1.08 -45.72
N ILE A 659 7.47 -1.35 -44.95
CA ILE A 659 7.39 -2.14 -43.70
C ILE A 659 6.49 -1.47 -42.66
N CYS A 660 6.56 -0.13 -42.52
CA CYS A 660 5.66 0.64 -41.66
C CYS A 660 4.18 0.37 -41.95
N MET A 661 3.86 -0.09 -43.17
CA MET A 661 2.51 -0.33 -43.66
C MET A 661 2.14 -1.81 -43.79
N THR A 662 3.06 -2.76 -43.50
CA THR A 662 2.82 -4.20 -43.65
C THR A 662 2.25 -4.90 -42.40
N ASN A 663 2.22 -4.23 -41.23
CA ASN A 663 1.68 -4.79 -39.98
C ASN A 663 0.24 -4.33 -39.69
N PHE A 664 -0.69 -5.28 -39.69
CA PHE A 664 -2.11 -5.07 -39.45
C PHE A 664 -2.47 -5.12 -37.95
N TRP A 665 -2.70 -3.96 -37.33
CA TRP A 665 -3.74 -3.83 -36.30
C TRP A 665 -4.97 -3.24 -37.01
N GLN A 666 -5.86 -4.09 -37.54
CA GLN A 666 -7.03 -3.61 -38.28
C GLN A 666 -8.07 -2.98 -37.35
N ARG A 667 -8.29 -1.67 -37.45
CA ARG A 667 -9.66 -1.13 -37.45
C ARG A 667 -9.81 -0.22 -38.66
N ASN A 668 -10.96 -0.34 -39.31
CA ASN A 668 -11.34 0.37 -40.52
C ASN A 668 -11.94 1.73 -40.10
N PRO A 669 -11.39 2.90 -40.48
CA PRO A 669 -10.27 3.14 -41.40
C PRO A 669 -8.86 2.99 -40.80
N PHE A 670 -7.86 2.71 -41.66
CA PHE A 670 -6.45 2.43 -41.30
C PHE A 670 -5.90 3.41 -40.24
N SER A 671 -5.48 2.86 -39.10
CA SER A 671 -4.80 3.59 -38.02
C SER A 671 -3.67 2.73 -37.48
N GLY A 672 -2.43 3.06 -37.83
CA GLY A 672 -1.26 2.24 -37.51
C GLY A 672 -0.35 2.86 -36.44
N PRO A 673 0.21 2.08 -35.51
CA PRO A 673 1.23 2.58 -34.57
C PRO A 673 2.52 3.02 -35.28
N TRP A 674 2.74 2.55 -36.50
CA TRP A 674 3.98 2.75 -37.27
C TRP A 674 3.79 3.81 -38.36
N MET A 675 2.70 4.61 -38.30
CA MET A 675 2.50 5.72 -39.22
C MET A 675 3.62 6.76 -39.04
N PRO A 676 4.42 7.07 -40.07
CA PRO A 676 5.51 8.03 -39.95
C PRO A 676 4.98 9.47 -39.95
N GLN A 677 5.55 10.32 -39.12
CA GLN A 677 5.44 11.78 -39.17
C GLN A 677 6.79 12.32 -39.61
N ILE A 678 6.81 13.24 -40.58
CA ILE A 678 7.99 13.44 -41.43
C ILE A 678 8.36 14.91 -41.60
N ALA A 679 9.65 15.18 -41.82
CA ALA A 679 10.16 16.49 -42.19
C ALA A 679 11.28 16.36 -43.24
N GLY A 680 11.36 17.32 -44.16
CA GLY A 680 12.36 17.36 -45.24
C GLY A 680 12.01 16.53 -46.49
N PHE A 681 10.92 15.75 -46.47
CA PHE A 681 10.40 15.00 -47.61
C PHE A 681 8.87 14.91 -47.58
N LYS A 682 8.25 14.50 -48.68
CA LYS A 682 6.84 14.13 -48.79
C LYS A 682 6.70 12.63 -49.05
N LEU A 683 5.65 12.05 -48.51
CA LEU A 683 5.34 10.63 -48.60
C LEU A 683 3.92 10.44 -49.11
N LYS A 684 3.77 9.68 -50.20
CA LYS A 684 2.47 9.27 -50.71
C LYS A 684 2.36 7.75 -50.62
N ILE A 685 1.37 7.28 -49.86
CA ILE A 685 1.13 5.87 -49.59
C ILE A 685 -0.22 5.48 -50.17
N ASN A 686 -0.26 4.44 -51.02
CA ASN A 686 -1.48 3.87 -51.55
C ASN A 686 -1.71 2.46 -51.00
N LEU A 687 -2.82 2.29 -50.28
CA LEU A 687 -3.23 1.05 -49.60
C LEU A 687 -4.38 0.33 -50.33
N THR A 688 -4.74 0.78 -51.55
CA THR A 688 -5.90 0.28 -52.30
C THR A 688 -5.70 -1.18 -52.77
N GLU A 689 -4.49 -1.55 -53.19
CA GLU A 689 -4.12 -2.88 -53.69
C GLU A 689 -2.88 -3.42 -52.96
N GLU A 690 -1.74 -3.56 -53.65
CA GLU A 690 -0.43 -3.70 -53.01
C GLU A 690 0.02 -2.35 -52.43
N VAL A 691 0.76 -2.37 -51.32
CA VAL A 691 1.27 -1.17 -50.68
C VAL A 691 2.27 -0.49 -51.62
N ASP A 692 1.84 0.61 -52.25
CA ASP A 692 2.69 1.47 -53.10
C ASP A 692 3.12 2.71 -52.33
N VAL A 693 4.43 3.00 -52.33
CA VAL A 693 5.06 4.07 -51.55
C VAL A 693 5.92 4.93 -52.46
N ASN A 694 5.53 6.19 -52.61
CA ASN A 694 6.31 7.20 -53.34
C ASN A 694 6.87 8.22 -52.35
N VAL A 695 8.20 8.33 -52.29
CA VAL A 695 8.93 9.27 -51.44
C VAL A 695 9.45 10.41 -52.32
N PHE A 696 9.15 11.65 -51.97
CA PHE A 696 9.61 12.84 -52.67
C PHE A 696 10.51 13.66 -51.76
N VAL A 697 11.77 13.88 -52.15
CA VAL A 697 12.74 14.65 -51.37
C VAL A 697 12.85 16.06 -51.90
N LYS A 698 13.10 17.01 -50.99
CA LYS A 698 13.33 18.40 -51.39
C LYS A 698 14.76 18.56 -51.88
N GLU A 699 14.92 18.88 -53.16
CA GLU A 699 16.22 19.21 -53.78
C GLU A 699 16.14 20.63 -54.33
N GLY A 700 16.80 21.58 -53.63
CA GLY A 700 16.57 23.01 -53.86
C GLY A 700 15.17 23.43 -53.42
N ASP A 701 14.43 24.08 -54.31
CA ASP A 701 13.06 24.57 -54.04
C ASP A 701 11.96 23.59 -54.50
N GLU A 702 12.31 22.49 -55.19
CA GLU A 702 11.34 21.53 -55.74
C GLU A 702 11.42 20.15 -55.08
N TYR A 703 10.28 19.46 -55.06
CA TYR A 703 10.18 18.07 -54.61
C TYR A 703 10.36 17.13 -55.80
N GLN A 704 11.36 16.25 -55.72
CA GLN A 704 11.67 15.26 -56.75
C GLN A 704 11.47 13.84 -56.19
N LEU A 705 11.13 12.88 -57.06
CA LEU A 705 11.02 11.48 -56.67
C LEU A 705 12.37 10.98 -56.16
N MET A 706 12.37 10.29 -55.01
CA MET A 706 13.56 9.76 -54.38
C MET A 706 14.32 8.82 -55.31
N ASN A 707 15.58 9.14 -55.57
CA ASN A 707 16.49 8.22 -56.24
C ASN A 707 16.89 7.09 -55.26
N PRO A 708 16.59 5.81 -55.56
CA PRO A 708 16.89 4.70 -54.67
C PRO A 708 18.39 4.44 -54.48
N ASP A 709 19.21 4.82 -55.46
CA ASP A 709 20.66 4.59 -55.44
C ASP A 709 21.44 5.78 -54.85
N LYS A 710 20.76 6.88 -54.49
CA LYS A 710 21.35 8.06 -53.84
C LYS A 710 21.32 7.90 -52.31
N GLU A 711 22.35 8.41 -51.64
CA GLU A 711 22.40 8.52 -50.19
C GLU A 711 21.71 9.79 -49.68
N TYR A 712 20.98 9.64 -48.58
CA TYR A 712 20.32 10.71 -47.84
C TYR A 712 20.77 10.68 -46.39
N ARG A 713 20.69 11.83 -45.73
CA ARG A 713 20.96 11.88 -44.29
C ARG A 713 19.65 11.76 -43.52
N LEU A 714 19.52 10.67 -42.77
CA LEU A 714 18.32 10.35 -42.02
C LEU A 714 18.49 10.68 -40.53
N LEU A 715 17.42 11.22 -39.96
CA LEU A 715 17.22 11.39 -38.53
C LEU A 715 16.06 10.54 -38.03
N LEU A 716 16.31 9.77 -36.98
CA LEU A 716 15.26 9.10 -36.22
C LEU A 716 15.65 8.95 -34.75
N GLN A 717 14.72 8.49 -33.92
CA GLN A 717 14.89 8.39 -32.47
C GLN A 717 15.64 7.11 -31.98
N HIS A 718 16.07 6.19 -32.86
CA HIS A 718 16.80 4.97 -32.46
C HIS A 718 17.56 4.31 -33.64
N GLY A 719 18.67 3.59 -33.42
CA GLY A 719 19.40 2.87 -34.49
C GLY A 719 20.51 1.93 -34.00
N ARG A 720 21.40 1.43 -34.88
CA ARG A 720 22.75 0.85 -34.62
C ARG A 720 23.78 1.52 -35.56
N ASP A 721 25.01 1.81 -35.09
CA ASP A 721 26.09 2.50 -35.84
C ASP A 721 25.81 3.93 -36.37
N PHE A 722 25.46 4.86 -35.46
CA PHE A 722 25.02 6.23 -35.77
C PHE A 722 25.63 7.28 -34.82
N LYS A 723 25.48 8.57 -35.13
CA LYS A 723 25.81 9.69 -34.24
C LYS A 723 24.58 10.09 -33.42
N ILE A 724 24.69 10.11 -32.08
CA ILE A 724 23.67 10.67 -31.18
C ILE A 724 23.77 12.20 -31.22
N ILE A 725 22.66 12.90 -31.42
CA ILE A 725 22.63 14.37 -31.53
C ILE A 725 21.88 15.07 -30.37
N GLY A 726 21.22 14.31 -29.51
CA GLY A 726 20.56 14.81 -28.30
C GLY A 726 19.41 13.92 -27.86
N LYS A 727 18.73 14.30 -26.77
CA LYS A 727 17.47 13.68 -26.34
C LYS A 727 16.30 14.33 -27.08
N ASP A 728 15.33 13.52 -27.47
CA ASP A 728 14.13 13.96 -28.19
C ASP A 728 13.39 15.10 -27.46
N ILE A 729 13.18 14.97 -26.15
CA ILE A 729 12.50 15.96 -25.33
C ILE A 729 13.26 17.29 -25.27
N GLU A 730 14.57 17.26 -25.12
CA GLU A 730 15.40 18.47 -25.04
C GLU A 730 15.40 19.21 -26.39
N ILE A 731 15.50 18.47 -27.49
CA ILE A 731 15.46 19.03 -28.84
C ILE A 731 14.10 19.67 -29.13
N VAL A 732 13.01 19.01 -28.74
CA VAL A 732 11.66 19.54 -28.94
C VAL A 732 11.40 20.73 -28.03
N GLU A 733 11.84 20.71 -26.77
CA GLU A 733 11.71 21.83 -25.85
C GLU A 733 12.45 23.08 -26.37
N GLU A 734 13.71 22.92 -26.80
CA GLU A 734 14.51 24.00 -27.39
C GLU A 734 13.83 24.58 -28.65
N TYR A 735 13.30 23.72 -29.51
CA TYR A 735 12.59 24.13 -30.71
C TYR A 735 11.29 24.88 -30.37
N VAL A 736 10.48 24.36 -29.44
CA VAL A 736 9.24 24.99 -28.98
C VAL A 736 9.50 26.38 -28.40
N ARG A 737 10.54 26.55 -27.58
CA ARG A 737 10.96 27.86 -27.06
C ARG A 737 11.32 28.84 -28.17
N LYS A 738 11.98 28.35 -29.23
CA LYS A 738 12.44 29.14 -30.37
C LYS A 738 11.30 29.60 -31.29
N ILE A 739 10.28 28.76 -31.50
CA ILE A 739 9.22 29.04 -32.47
C ILE A 739 7.88 29.48 -31.85
N SER A 740 7.82 29.61 -30.53
CA SER A 740 6.63 30.12 -29.83
C SER A 740 6.37 31.60 -30.16
N PRO A 741 5.10 32.02 -30.37
CA PRO A 741 3.89 31.21 -30.33
C PRO A 741 3.70 30.34 -31.58
N ILE A 742 3.31 29.08 -31.36
CA ILE A 742 3.11 28.08 -32.40
C ILE A 742 1.69 28.23 -32.97
N THR A 743 1.58 28.25 -34.30
CA THR A 743 0.30 28.05 -34.99
C THR A 743 0.39 26.74 -35.75
N PRO A 744 -0.35 25.69 -35.34
CA PRO A 744 -0.33 24.40 -36.01
C PRO A 744 -0.66 24.52 -37.50
N THR A 745 0.20 23.99 -38.37
CA THR A 745 -0.04 23.89 -39.81
C THR A 745 0.21 22.46 -40.29
N LEU A 746 -0.54 22.03 -41.30
CA LEU A 746 -0.25 20.79 -42.04
C LEU A 746 0.35 21.18 -43.39
N ASP A 747 1.49 20.60 -43.73
CA ASP A 747 2.24 20.96 -44.94
C ASP A 747 1.94 20.03 -46.13
N ASN A 748 0.98 19.12 -45.95
CA ASN A 748 0.66 18.03 -46.88
C ASN A 748 1.92 17.22 -47.22
N ARG A 749 2.70 16.90 -46.19
CA ARG A 749 3.87 16.05 -46.26
C ARG A 749 3.47 14.59 -46.41
N LEU A 750 2.39 14.15 -45.78
CA LEU A 750 1.94 12.75 -45.83
C LEU A 750 0.54 12.61 -46.42
N VAL A 751 0.42 11.83 -47.50
CA VAL A 751 -0.86 11.52 -48.15
C VAL A 751 -1.09 10.02 -48.14
N VAL A 752 -2.18 9.57 -47.50
CA VAL A 752 -2.58 8.15 -47.45
C VAL A 752 -3.86 7.95 -48.27
N ILE A 753 -3.81 7.07 -49.26
CA ILE A 753 -4.94 6.72 -50.14
C ILE A 753 -5.42 5.33 -49.76
N ASN A 754 -6.68 5.20 -49.31
CA ASN A 754 -7.30 3.92 -48.99
C ASN A 754 -8.74 3.87 -49.52
N THR A 755 -8.97 3.15 -50.62
CA THR A 755 -10.31 3.10 -51.27
C THR A 755 -11.15 1.89 -50.85
N LYS A 756 -10.70 1.02 -49.94
CA LYS A 756 -11.52 -0.10 -49.41
C LYS A 756 -12.58 0.35 -48.39
N SER A 757 -12.64 1.64 -48.05
CA SER A 757 -13.71 2.27 -47.27
C SER A 757 -14.97 2.44 -48.14
N LYS A 758 -15.77 1.38 -48.33
CA LYS A 758 -17.21 1.60 -48.52
C LYS A 758 -17.76 2.04 -47.17
N ASN A 759 -18.26 3.28 -47.11
CA ASN A 759 -18.85 3.99 -45.96
C ASN A 759 -17.88 4.73 -45.03
N SER A 760 -17.28 5.82 -45.49
CA SER A 760 -17.08 6.97 -44.61
C SER A 760 -17.37 8.26 -45.37
N THR A 761 -18.55 8.83 -45.08
CA THR A 761 -18.87 10.23 -45.33
C THR A 761 -18.12 11.06 -44.30
N TYR A 762 -16.95 11.60 -44.65
CA TYR A 762 -16.39 12.79 -44.01
C TYR A 762 -15.74 13.64 -45.10
N GLN A 763 -16.43 14.73 -45.45
CA GLN A 763 -15.92 15.88 -46.20
C GLN A 763 -15.18 16.83 -45.25
#